data_AF-A0A1S9PCV2-F1
#
_entry.id   AF-A0A1S9PCV2-F1
#
_cell.length_a   1.000
_cell.length_b   1.000
_cell.length_c   1.000
_cell.angle_alpha   90.00
_cell.angle_beta   90.00
_cell.angle_gamma   90.00
#
_symmetry.space_group_name_H-M   'P 1'
#
loop_
_entity.id
_entity.type
_entity.pdbx_description
1 polymer ?
#
loop_
_entity_poly.entity_id
_entity_poly.type
_entity_poly.pdbx_seq_one_letter_code
_entity_poly.pdbx_strand_id
1 'polypeptide(L)'
;MVSSASNVFSQPEWKKKYNSPATVQKMFAEPPMFYAPHAFWFWDDTLRNNQLPVSMVKEMAKQRLNPGYAHPRSSMDRLNPKFPSLPYSQYLEKPWFDNFGEAMQSAKAAGLTLGYCDEYDWPSGQAADRVLKQHPDLEAKYLVWKRYEVKGGSAVNYPAVDFAVAAKLSNGKIDASSLKVIEGSAGINWTAPAGDWVIYTYAKQFHAGIDGGKVNYLDPGLMKAFMPLVHDQYNANFQGEMGKTIPGVFVDNEGDYGWHMAWSDHLAEAYLKQKGRDIRLWLPLLTEKDNKGLYVKARFDWFDTVTDVYNECYFKPIAGWLSSKNMYYISNLWEESLQLQAGAVGDFMRITRTATMPGTDCLLMKSQDVHDFKETQTVAEFEDRPFMSEIMGVAGWGQSPQTMKMTLNSVTSFGVNHIVPHGIYLNRKPETYPFPADWYTENPYWPYLHQWTDFARRASFVTRQSKLVADVLLVNPQESIWANSEKLFDYNHPEDDGAWNEFAGRVEAQYSGAMRRMNENNLDFLIGDTYYLNKATLKVAGKQISLLINGHQFSSIVLPPMSVVSRPVANKLLEFAKKGGSVVLLGELPTGSPEVGEQDPVIIAAMQGLKNCTNVTDLSAAQNPSAQLPAALKSKLPHISLKNAGRLYTAHRQLGNIHLYWFANNESVEKTFVASVPQGTGGAEIWNCENGTVSPVEATTANGYRNVKLTLHPYEGYWLAFNPNSAIKVAPRTVKTLTRQLEGDWAISYPGVDTIFRTSASAFFSDDSAVKPALLTNRTVDPSWKRSSFIKGSLTRVVSTDGKDKRQELKSLGGKYAYWQLTIPAGAREVILPSAMQNAPIYLDGELLSKTAGAVALKNDARTLAFAINTDEQLPAQPIKFLMGNKVSRPLQSWFAYGLDEYTGYVDYEKEVVINKSSQKLCLDIAGVDYMAEVFVNGKSVGSRLWPPYKFNVPNELVKDGKNTIRIRVGNLMLNSMSMKNDLHQLRTWSWGMSPAPELDDYNTEIKGPVSLVFSK
;
A
#
# COMPACT_ATOMS: atom_id res chain seq x y z
N MET A 1 -34.33 10.29 4.35
CA MET A 1 -35.21 10.18 5.55
C MET A 1 -34.40 10.60 6.75
N VAL A 2 -34.93 11.53 7.56
CA VAL A 2 -34.32 11.97 8.82
C VAL A 2 -34.72 10.95 9.89
N SER A 3 -33.84 10.01 10.23
CA SER A 3 -34.04 9.16 11.41
C SER A 3 -33.33 9.77 12.61
N SER A 4 -34.15 10.20 13.58
CA SER A 4 -33.87 10.27 15.01
C SER A 4 -32.42 10.52 15.46
N ALA A 5 -32.16 11.73 15.97
CA ALA A 5 -30.95 12.10 16.71
C ALA A 5 -30.69 11.27 18.00
N SER A 6 -31.53 10.29 18.31
CA SER A 6 -31.41 9.37 19.44
C SER A 6 -30.80 8.03 19.02
N ASN A 7 -29.45 7.96 18.87
CA ASN A 7 -28.58 6.81 19.23
C ASN A 7 -27.14 6.87 18.67
N VAL A 8 -26.61 8.01 18.21
CA VAL A 8 -25.20 8.06 17.76
C VAL A 8 -24.20 7.61 18.85
N PHE A 9 -24.55 7.78 20.13
CA PHE A 9 -23.73 7.32 21.25
C PHE A 9 -23.76 5.80 21.49
N SER A 10 -24.73 5.07 20.94
CA SER A 10 -24.83 3.60 21.10
C SER A 10 -24.17 2.80 19.98
N GLN A 11 -23.77 3.47 18.88
CA GLN A 11 -23.10 2.83 17.76
C GLN A 11 -21.59 2.66 18.03
N PRO A 12 -20.94 1.62 17.46
CA PRO A 12 -19.49 1.52 17.48
C PRO A 12 -18.88 2.71 16.70
N GLU A 13 -17.68 3.13 17.11
CA GLU A 13 -17.05 4.37 16.63
C GLU A 13 -16.92 4.42 15.09
N TRP A 14 -16.62 3.30 14.45
CA TRP A 14 -16.46 3.20 13.00
C TRP A 14 -17.72 3.54 12.19
N LYS A 15 -18.91 3.34 12.77
CA LYS A 15 -20.20 3.70 12.15
C LYS A 15 -20.58 5.16 12.36
N LYS A 16 -19.96 5.87 13.31
CA LYS A 16 -20.43 7.20 13.72
C LYS A 16 -20.15 8.26 12.64
N LYS A 17 -21.20 9.01 12.35
CA LYS A 17 -21.14 10.32 11.69
C LYS A 17 -21.57 11.38 12.70
N TYR A 18 -20.74 12.37 12.96
CA TYR A 18 -21.03 13.40 13.94
C TYR A 18 -22.04 14.42 13.40
N ASN A 19 -23.01 14.79 14.24
CA ASN A 19 -24.26 15.46 13.83
C ASN A 19 -24.10 16.89 13.27
N SER A 20 -22.95 17.54 13.41
CA SER A 20 -22.74 18.88 12.85
C SER A 20 -21.28 19.15 12.44
N PRO A 21 -21.03 19.99 11.40
CA PRO A 21 -19.70 20.41 11.01
C PRO A 21 -18.90 21.07 12.15
N ALA A 22 -19.57 21.83 13.02
CA ALA A 22 -18.93 22.47 14.18
C ALA A 22 -18.43 21.43 15.20
N THR A 23 -19.16 20.32 15.38
CA THR A 23 -18.70 19.21 16.24
C THR A 23 -17.43 18.58 15.68
N VAL A 24 -17.40 18.31 14.37
CA VAL A 24 -16.22 17.74 13.70
C VAL A 24 -15.04 18.69 13.79
N GLN A 25 -15.22 19.99 13.53
CA GLN A 25 -14.17 21.00 13.69
C GLN A 25 -13.61 21.03 15.12
N LYS A 26 -14.49 20.97 16.15
CA LYS A 26 -14.06 20.95 17.56
C LYS A 26 -13.26 19.68 17.88
N MET A 27 -13.65 18.53 17.33
CA MET A 27 -12.99 17.24 17.54
C MET A 27 -11.72 17.07 16.72
N PHE A 28 -11.50 17.88 15.68
CA PHE A 28 -10.34 17.79 14.79
C PHE A 28 -9.00 17.83 15.55
N ALA A 29 -8.90 18.63 16.61
CA ALA A 29 -7.67 18.73 17.39
C ALA A 29 -7.26 17.39 18.03
N GLU A 30 -8.25 16.66 18.58
CA GLU A 30 -8.08 15.37 19.25
C GLU A 30 -9.22 14.42 18.87
N PRO A 31 -9.16 13.81 17.67
CA PRO A 31 -10.19 12.86 17.25
C PRO A 31 -10.13 11.56 18.07
N PRO A 32 -11.21 10.77 18.08
CA PRO A 32 -11.22 9.45 18.71
C PRO A 32 -10.05 8.56 18.28
N MET A 33 -9.48 7.79 19.20
CA MET A 33 -8.34 6.89 18.94
C MET A 33 -8.62 5.81 17.89
N PHE A 34 -9.89 5.53 17.61
CA PHE A 34 -10.29 4.66 16.50
C PHE A 34 -9.78 5.14 15.14
N TYR A 35 -9.61 6.45 14.94
CA TYR A 35 -9.08 6.98 13.68
C TYR A 35 -7.55 6.92 13.59
N ALA A 36 -6.85 6.60 14.69
CA ALA A 36 -5.42 6.35 14.64
C ALA A 36 -5.12 5.05 13.87
N PRO A 37 -3.93 4.93 13.25
CA PRO A 37 -3.54 3.72 12.53
C PRO A 37 -3.67 2.45 13.40
N HIS A 38 -3.97 1.34 12.74
CA HIS A 38 -4.12 0.00 13.31
C HIS A 38 -3.04 -0.90 12.76
N ALA A 39 -2.05 -1.28 13.57
CA ALA A 39 -0.94 -2.09 13.07
C ALA A 39 -1.39 -3.46 12.54
N PHE A 40 -0.78 -3.90 11.44
CA PHE A 40 -0.78 -5.32 11.09
C PHE A 40 0.25 -6.01 11.99
N TRP A 41 -0.20 -6.79 12.98
CA TRP A 41 0.67 -7.31 14.03
C TRP A 41 0.91 -8.81 13.85
N PHE A 42 2.03 -9.15 13.23
CA PHE A 42 2.45 -10.51 12.96
C PHE A 42 2.86 -11.24 14.24
N TRP A 43 2.09 -12.27 14.60
CA TRP A 43 2.38 -13.19 15.68
C TRP A 43 3.07 -14.40 15.09
N ASP A 44 4.39 -14.30 14.99
CA ASP A 44 5.28 -15.19 14.24
C ASP A 44 6.35 -15.85 15.13
N ASP A 45 6.05 -16.04 16.42
CA ASP A 45 6.88 -16.81 17.35
C ASP A 45 5.99 -17.70 18.22
N THR A 46 6.62 -18.66 18.90
CA THR A 46 6.00 -19.44 19.95
C THR A 46 5.54 -18.54 21.09
N LEU A 47 4.26 -18.63 21.44
CA LEU A 47 3.66 -17.94 22.57
C LEU A 47 4.05 -18.67 23.86
N ARG A 48 5.08 -18.18 24.53
CA ARG A 48 5.63 -18.76 25.78
C ARG A 48 4.96 -18.20 27.03
N ASN A 49 4.61 -16.92 27.02
CA ASN A 49 3.88 -16.21 28.07
C ASN A 49 3.26 -14.93 27.48
N ASN A 50 2.37 -14.31 28.26
CA ASN A 50 1.63 -13.09 27.88
C ASN A 50 2.40 -11.78 28.05
N GLN A 51 3.57 -11.78 28.70
CA GLN A 51 4.27 -10.55 29.07
C GLN A 51 4.75 -9.78 27.84
N LEU A 52 5.26 -10.49 26.82
CA LEU A 52 5.76 -9.87 25.60
C LEU A 52 4.65 -9.15 24.83
N PRO A 53 3.55 -9.80 24.40
CA PRO A 53 2.42 -9.10 23.76
C PRO A 53 1.90 -7.91 24.58
N VAL A 54 1.72 -8.07 25.90
CA VAL A 54 1.25 -6.99 26.79
C VAL A 54 2.23 -5.81 26.81
N SER A 55 3.54 -6.08 26.89
CA SER A 55 4.56 -5.04 26.86
C SER A 55 4.57 -4.29 25.53
N MET A 56 4.33 -4.99 24.42
CA MET A 56 4.27 -4.39 23.09
C MET A 56 3.06 -3.48 22.93
N VAL A 57 1.90 -3.88 23.44
CA VAL A 57 0.71 -3.02 23.48
C VAL A 57 0.98 -1.73 24.27
N LYS A 58 1.65 -1.83 25.43
CA LYS A 58 2.01 -0.65 26.23
C LYS A 58 2.98 0.28 25.50
N GLU A 59 3.91 -0.28 24.72
CA GLU A 59 4.85 0.51 23.92
C GLU A 59 4.15 1.18 22.73
N MET A 60 3.30 0.47 21.98
CA MET A 60 2.47 1.03 20.92
C MET A 60 1.56 2.15 21.43
N ALA A 61 1.01 2.00 22.65
CA ALA A 61 0.18 3.01 23.28
C ALA A 61 0.91 4.34 23.54
N LYS A 62 2.22 4.31 23.86
CA LYS A 62 3.04 5.53 23.98
C LYS A 62 3.11 6.31 22.66
N GLN A 63 3.03 5.60 21.54
CA GLN A 63 3.02 6.19 20.20
C GLN A 63 1.62 6.44 19.63
N ARG A 64 0.56 6.25 20.45
CA ARG A 64 -0.84 6.43 20.02
C ARG A 64 -1.17 5.57 18.79
N LEU A 65 -0.57 4.38 18.71
CA LEU A 65 -0.79 3.39 17.66
C LEU A 65 -1.70 2.29 18.20
N ASN A 66 -2.79 1.97 17.48
CA ASN A 66 -3.59 0.81 17.87
C ASN A 66 -2.79 -0.47 17.53
N PRO A 67 -2.76 -1.47 18.43
CA PRO A 67 -2.21 -2.79 18.13
C PRO A 67 -2.81 -3.43 16.86
N GLY A 68 -4.03 -3.02 16.49
CA GLY A 68 -4.62 -3.32 15.20
C GLY A 68 -5.12 -4.75 15.13
N TYR A 69 -4.42 -5.62 14.40
CA TYR A 69 -4.87 -6.99 14.13
C TYR A 69 -3.79 -8.00 14.48
N ALA A 70 -4.09 -8.88 15.45
CA ALA A 70 -3.24 -10.04 15.72
C ALA A 70 -3.33 -11.02 14.55
N HIS A 71 -2.23 -11.15 13.81
CA HIS A 71 -2.14 -11.98 12.63
C HIS A 71 -1.27 -13.20 12.91
N PRO A 72 -1.85 -14.41 13.01
CA PRO A 72 -1.06 -15.63 13.15
C PRO A 72 -0.20 -15.84 11.90
N ARG A 73 1.11 -16.05 12.07
CA ARG A 73 2.06 -16.11 10.95
C ARG A 73 3.06 -17.22 11.08
N SER A 74 3.45 -17.76 9.92
CA SER A 74 4.69 -18.50 9.80
C SER A 74 5.83 -17.64 9.28
N SER A 75 7.02 -18.20 9.38
CA SER A 75 8.17 -17.71 8.65
C SER A 75 8.07 -17.96 7.14
N MET A 76 7.06 -18.61 6.55
CA MET A 76 7.10 -19.11 5.16
C MET A 76 8.23 -20.13 4.87
N ASP A 77 9.03 -20.50 5.87
CA ASP A 77 10.02 -21.59 5.83
C ASP A 77 9.92 -22.34 7.17
N ARG A 78 8.75 -22.92 7.40
CA ARG A 78 8.29 -23.41 8.71
C ARG A 78 9.17 -24.50 9.31
N LEU A 79 9.86 -25.26 8.45
CA LEU A 79 10.74 -26.35 8.88
C LEU A 79 12.13 -25.85 9.25
N ASN A 80 12.46 -24.60 8.96
CA ASN A 80 13.76 -24.03 9.25
C ASN A 80 13.77 -23.39 10.65
N PRO A 81 14.48 -24.00 11.63
CA PRO A 81 14.50 -23.50 13.00
C PRO A 81 15.19 -22.13 13.13
N LYS A 82 15.88 -21.65 12.08
CA LYS A 82 16.44 -20.29 12.02
C LYS A 82 15.35 -19.23 11.99
N PHE A 83 14.16 -19.53 11.45
CA PHE A 83 13.10 -18.57 11.24
C PHE A 83 11.88 -18.89 12.11
N PRO A 84 11.65 -18.11 13.19
CA PRO A 84 10.53 -18.30 14.11
C PRO A 84 9.18 -18.35 13.39
N SER A 85 8.27 -19.17 13.89
CA SER A 85 6.87 -19.27 13.43
C SER A 85 5.97 -19.50 14.62
N LEU A 86 4.71 -19.08 14.53
CA LEU A 86 3.69 -19.52 15.47
C LEU A 86 3.39 -21.02 15.26
N PRO A 87 3.54 -21.90 16.26
CA PRO A 87 3.20 -23.30 16.08
C PRO A 87 1.71 -23.49 15.78
N TYR A 88 1.38 -24.36 14.81
CA TYR A 88 0.00 -24.75 14.50
C TYR A 88 -0.78 -25.29 15.70
N SER A 89 -0.07 -25.92 16.64
CA SER A 89 -0.64 -26.40 17.91
C SER A 89 -0.94 -25.30 18.93
N GLN A 90 -0.61 -24.05 18.63
CA GLN A 90 -0.96 -22.90 19.47
C GLN A 90 -2.07 -22.03 18.86
N TYR A 91 -2.15 -21.95 17.52
CA TYR A 91 -3.16 -21.14 16.85
C TYR A 91 -4.59 -21.62 17.15
N LEU A 92 -5.46 -20.72 17.62
CA LEU A 92 -6.83 -20.99 18.09
C LEU A 92 -6.90 -22.00 19.26
N GLU A 93 -5.80 -22.17 19.98
CA GLU A 93 -5.75 -22.98 21.20
C GLU A 93 -5.60 -22.07 22.43
N LYS A 94 -5.62 -22.67 23.62
CA LYS A 94 -5.50 -21.91 24.89
C LYS A 94 -4.34 -20.90 24.91
N PRO A 95 -3.11 -21.21 24.45
CA PRO A 95 -2.02 -20.24 24.42
C PRO A 95 -2.33 -19.00 23.56
N TRP A 96 -2.99 -19.18 22.41
CA TRP A 96 -3.39 -18.07 21.55
C TRP A 96 -4.40 -17.17 22.25
N PHE A 97 -5.49 -17.74 22.78
CA PHE A 97 -6.55 -16.95 23.41
C PHE A 97 -6.12 -16.30 24.74
N ASP A 98 -5.29 -16.96 25.55
CA ASP A 98 -4.72 -16.37 26.77
C ASP A 98 -3.90 -15.11 26.43
N ASN A 99 -3.02 -15.19 25.42
CA ASN A 99 -2.17 -14.07 25.02
C ASN A 99 -2.98 -12.95 24.37
N PHE A 100 -3.93 -13.30 23.48
CA PHE A 100 -4.81 -12.33 22.85
C PHE A 100 -5.65 -11.58 23.88
N GLY A 101 -6.24 -12.30 24.85
CA GLY A 101 -7.06 -11.72 25.90
C GLY A 101 -6.30 -10.70 26.75
N GLU A 102 -5.07 -11.02 27.17
CA GLU A 102 -4.23 -10.13 27.98
C GLU A 102 -3.75 -8.90 27.18
N ALA A 103 -3.35 -9.10 25.93
CA ALA A 103 -3.01 -7.99 25.02
C ALA A 103 -4.23 -7.07 24.79
N MET A 104 -5.41 -7.64 24.57
CA MET A 104 -6.67 -6.92 24.41
C MET A 104 -7.05 -6.12 25.67
N GLN A 105 -6.91 -6.70 26.87
CA GLN A 105 -7.17 -5.96 28.12
C GLN A 105 -6.18 -4.81 28.32
N SER A 106 -4.90 -5.01 27.97
CA SER A 106 -3.89 -3.93 27.97
C SER A 106 -4.26 -2.82 26.99
N ALA A 107 -4.74 -3.17 25.79
CA ALA A 107 -5.19 -2.21 24.79
C ALA A 107 -6.41 -1.42 25.28
N LYS A 108 -7.40 -2.12 25.86
CA LYS A 108 -8.59 -1.51 26.47
C LYS A 108 -8.23 -0.51 27.56
N ALA A 109 -7.31 -0.88 28.46
CA ALA A 109 -6.85 -0.01 29.54
C ALA A 109 -6.17 1.27 29.01
N ALA A 110 -5.59 1.21 27.82
CA ALA A 110 -4.99 2.35 27.12
C ALA A 110 -5.99 3.12 26.20
N GLY A 111 -7.26 2.70 26.13
CA GLY A 111 -8.26 3.30 25.24
C GLY A 111 -8.09 2.95 23.75
N LEU A 112 -7.45 1.81 23.47
CA LEU A 112 -7.13 1.29 22.13
C LEU A 112 -7.94 0.02 21.83
N THR A 113 -7.86 -0.43 20.58
CA THR A 113 -8.54 -1.64 20.09
C THR A 113 -7.57 -2.70 19.58
N LEU A 114 -7.98 -3.97 19.67
CA LEU A 114 -7.28 -5.12 19.11
C LEU A 114 -8.30 -6.05 18.44
N GLY A 115 -8.26 -6.11 17.11
CA GLY A 115 -8.91 -7.11 16.27
C GLY A 115 -7.98 -8.29 15.97
N TYR A 116 -8.40 -9.15 15.06
CA TYR A 116 -7.65 -10.35 14.66
C TYR A 116 -7.77 -10.60 13.16
N CYS A 117 -6.79 -11.33 12.62
CA CYS A 117 -6.92 -12.01 11.33
C CYS A 117 -7.47 -13.43 11.58
N ASP A 118 -8.38 -13.86 10.71
CA ASP A 118 -9.14 -15.11 10.88
C ASP A 118 -8.46 -16.34 10.27
N GLU A 119 -7.29 -16.17 9.66
CA GLU A 119 -6.52 -17.26 9.07
C GLU A 119 -5.05 -17.21 9.45
N TYR A 120 -4.42 -18.40 9.49
CA TYR A 120 -2.98 -18.57 9.56
C TYR A 120 -2.33 -18.30 8.20
N ASP A 121 -1.50 -17.26 8.12
CA ASP A 121 -1.05 -16.69 6.84
C ASP A 121 -2.27 -16.21 6.01
N TRP A 122 -2.44 -16.67 4.78
CA TRP A 122 -3.59 -16.38 3.91
C TRP A 122 -3.71 -17.55 2.90
N PRO A 123 -4.79 -17.65 2.09
CA PRO A 123 -6.09 -16.98 2.22
C PRO A 123 -7.02 -17.68 3.22
N SER A 124 -8.02 -16.96 3.72
CA SER A 124 -8.96 -17.41 4.76
C SER A 124 -9.94 -18.51 4.31
N GLY A 125 -10.49 -19.23 5.28
CA GLY A 125 -11.40 -20.37 5.07
C GLY A 125 -10.77 -21.74 5.35
N GLN A 126 -9.48 -21.81 5.71
CA GLN A 126 -8.72 -23.07 5.84
C GLN A 126 -8.51 -23.48 7.31
N ALA A 127 -8.39 -22.51 8.21
CA ALA A 127 -8.08 -22.63 9.63
C ALA A 127 -6.83 -23.49 9.89
N ALA A 128 -5.70 -23.15 9.25
CA ALA A 128 -4.45 -23.94 9.25
C ALA A 128 -4.68 -25.41 8.83
N ASP A 129 -5.29 -25.60 7.65
CA ASP A 129 -5.70 -26.89 7.04
C ASP A 129 -6.76 -27.70 7.83
N ARG A 130 -7.30 -27.20 8.94
CA ARG A 130 -8.25 -27.97 9.77
C ARG A 130 -9.57 -28.23 9.04
N VAL A 131 -10.00 -27.32 8.17
CA VAL A 131 -11.23 -27.49 7.38
C VAL A 131 -11.11 -28.73 6.49
N LEU A 132 -10.08 -28.85 5.66
CA LEU A 132 -9.94 -30.01 4.75
C LEU A 132 -9.59 -31.31 5.48
N LYS A 133 -8.94 -31.24 6.64
CA LYS A 133 -8.73 -32.43 7.49
C LYS A 133 -10.05 -33.01 8.01
N GLN A 134 -11.04 -32.16 8.30
CA GLN A 134 -12.36 -32.58 8.82
C GLN A 134 -13.36 -32.82 7.70
N HIS A 135 -13.24 -32.08 6.60
CA HIS A 135 -14.16 -32.03 5.47
C HIS A 135 -13.38 -32.06 4.14
N PRO A 136 -12.77 -33.20 3.77
CA PRO A 136 -12.03 -33.32 2.51
C PRO A 136 -12.92 -33.15 1.27
N ASP A 137 -14.23 -33.29 1.41
CA ASP A 137 -15.22 -33.03 0.37
C ASP A 137 -15.27 -31.56 -0.08
N LEU A 138 -14.82 -30.64 0.78
CA LEU A 138 -14.74 -29.20 0.55
C LEU A 138 -13.44 -28.75 -0.14
N GLU A 139 -12.65 -29.66 -0.71
CA GLU A 139 -11.49 -29.29 -1.53
C GLU A 139 -11.94 -28.64 -2.86
N ALA A 140 -11.28 -27.54 -3.24
CA ALA A 140 -11.62 -26.73 -4.42
C ALA A 140 -11.49 -27.54 -5.72
N LYS A 141 -12.46 -27.39 -6.62
CA LYS A 141 -12.52 -28.14 -7.88
C LYS A 141 -12.58 -27.20 -9.09
N TYR A 142 -12.01 -27.65 -10.19
CA TYR A 142 -12.12 -27.01 -11.50
C TYR A 142 -12.25 -28.06 -12.61
N LEU A 143 -12.62 -27.61 -13.81
CA LEU A 143 -12.72 -28.46 -14.98
C LEU A 143 -11.49 -28.31 -15.88
N VAL A 144 -10.81 -29.43 -16.16
CA VAL A 144 -9.92 -29.54 -17.32
C VAL A 144 -10.71 -30.01 -18.53
N TRP A 145 -10.37 -29.52 -19.72
CA TRP A 145 -11.08 -29.87 -20.94
C TRP A 145 -10.16 -30.23 -22.11
N LYS A 146 -10.72 -30.97 -23.07
CA LYS A 146 -10.06 -31.31 -24.35
C LYS A 146 -11.05 -31.18 -25.50
N ARG A 147 -10.57 -30.77 -26.67
CA ARG A 147 -11.35 -30.57 -27.89
C ARG A 147 -11.01 -31.61 -28.95
N TYR A 148 -12.03 -32.21 -29.54
CA TYR A 148 -11.90 -33.22 -30.60
C TYR A 148 -12.83 -32.89 -31.76
N GLU A 149 -12.28 -32.80 -32.97
CA GLU A 149 -13.10 -32.72 -34.18
C GLU A 149 -13.49 -34.14 -34.63
N VAL A 150 -14.77 -34.34 -34.93
CA VAL A 150 -15.37 -35.65 -35.19
C VAL A 150 -16.24 -35.56 -36.44
N LYS A 151 -15.93 -36.40 -37.43
CA LYS A 151 -16.77 -36.53 -38.64
C LYS A 151 -18.06 -37.26 -38.33
N GLY A 152 -19.16 -36.84 -38.97
CA GLY A 152 -20.46 -37.50 -38.84
C GLY A 152 -20.39 -38.98 -39.22
N GLY A 153 -21.10 -39.82 -38.46
CA GLY A 153 -21.06 -41.28 -38.56
C GLY A 153 -19.96 -41.95 -37.73
N SER A 154 -18.96 -41.21 -37.24
CA SER A 154 -17.91 -41.76 -36.40
C SER A 154 -18.41 -42.07 -34.98
N ALA A 155 -18.03 -43.23 -34.45
CA ALA A 155 -18.19 -43.57 -33.04
C ALA A 155 -16.97 -43.10 -32.24
N VAL A 156 -17.20 -42.51 -31.07
CA VAL A 156 -16.16 -42.07 -30.14
C VAL A 156 -16.34 -42.72 -28.77
N ASN A 157 -15.22 -42.95 -28.08
CA ASN A 157 -15.17 -43.48 -26.72
C ASN A 157 -14.18 -42.66 -25.88
N TYR A 158 -14.65 -42.08 -24.76
CA TYR A 158 -13.83 -41.39 -23.77
C TYR A 158 -14.08 -41.98 -22.37
N PRO A 159 -13.23 -42.91 -21.87
CA PRO A 159 -13.50 -43.69 -20.67
C PRO A 159 -13.18 -42.99 -19.33
N ALA A 160 -12.53 -41.82 -19.35
CA ALA A 160 -12.00 -41.14 -18.17
C ALA A 160 -12.33 -39.64 -18.16
N VAL A 161 -13.62 -39.32 -18.29
CA VAL A 161 -14.14 -37.94 -18.30
C VAL A 161 -15.46 -37.90 -17.54
N ASP A 162 -15.74 -36.81 -16.83
CA ASP A 162 -16.97 -36.65 -16.05
C ASP A 162 -18.18 -36.42 -16.96
N PHE A 163 -18.02 -35.62 -18.01
CA PHE A 163 -19.04 -35.40 -19.04
C PHE A 163 -18.43 -34.87 -20.33
N ALA A 164 -19.22 -34.85 -21.41
CA ALA A 164 -18.84 -34.20 -22.66
C ALA A 164 -19.95 -33.33 -23.22
N VAL A 165 -19.58 -32.39 -24.08
CA VAL A 165 -20.51 -31.50 -24.80
C VAL A 165 -20.16 -31.55 -26.27
N ALA A 166 -21.14 -31.80 -27.13
CA ALA A 166 -20.93 -31.78 -28.57
C ALA A 166 -21.68 -30.62 -29.23
N ALA A 167 -21.10 -30.12 -30.30
CA ALA A 167 -21.74 -29.17 -31.21
C ALA A 167 -21.39 -29.48 -32.65
N LYS A 168 -22.30 -29.14 -33.57
CA LYS A 168 -22.00 -29.12 -35.00
C LYS A 168 -21.06 -27.98 -35.31
N LEU A 169 -20.15 -28.23 -36.25
CA LEU A 169 -19.34 -27.20 -36.89
C LEU A 169 -20.06 -26.68 -38.13
N SER A 170 -20.12 -25.35 -38.24
CA SER A 170 -20.60 -24.63 -39.41
C SER A 170 -19.56 -23.59 -39.78
N ASN A 171 -18.94 -23.75 -40.96
CA ASN A 171 -17.83 -22.90 -41.43
C ASN A 171 -16.67 -22.79 -40.42
N GLY A 172 -16.30 -23.92 -39.80
CA GLY A 172 -15.20 -23.98 -38.83
C GLY A 172 -15.51 -23.36 -37.46
N LYS A 173 -16.74 -22.93 -37.20
CA LYS A 173 -17.20 -22.42 -35.89
C LYS A 173 -18.29 -23.30 -35.30
N ILE A 174 -18.44 -23.25 -33.97
CA ILE A 174 -19.54 -23.88 -33.25
C ILE A 174 -20.88 -23.27 -33.71
N ASP A 175 -21.85 -24.11 -34.09
CA ASP A 175 -23.26 -23.70 -34.12
C ASP A 175 -23.87 -23.91 -32.74
N ALA A 176 -23.97 -22.82 -31.97
CA ALA A 176 -24.43 -22.87 -30.58
C ALA A 176 -25.84 -23.46 -30.41
N SER A 177 -26.68 -23.45 -31.45
CA SER A 177 -28.03 -24.06 -31.40
C SER A 177 -28.02 -25.59 -31.41
N SER A 178 -26.86 -26.19 -31.71
CA SER A 178 -26.65 -27.64 -31.74
C SER A 178 -25.96 -28.19 -30.50
N LEU A 179 -25.59 -27.33 -29.55
CA LEU A 179 -24.93 -27.71 -28.30
C LEU A 179 -25.79 -28.70 -27.52
N LYS A 180 -25.18 -29.81 -27.11
CA LYS A 180 -25.83 -30.81 -26.26
C LYS A 180 -24.82 -31.48 -25.34
N VAL A 181 -25.24 -31.73 -24.12
CA VAL A 181 -24.50 -32.60 -23.19
C VAL A 181 -24.61 -34.03 -23.69
N ILE A 182 -23.51 -34.76 -23.65
CA ILE A 182 -23.42 -36.19 -23.89
C ILE A 182 -22.99 -36.82 -22.57
N GLU A 183 -23.79 -37.77 -22.08
CA GLU A 183 -23.55 -38.48 -20.82
C GLU A 183 -23.39 -39.98 -21.07
N GLY A 184 -22.69 -40.67 -20.17
CA GLY A 184 -22.58 -42.13 -20.16
C GLY A 184 -22.15 -42.64 -18.79
N SER A 185 -22.78 -43.71 -18.31
CA SER A 185 -22.57 -44.27 -16.96
C SER A 185 -21.23 -44.98 -16.75
N ALA A 186 -20.40 -45.10 -17.80
CA ALA A 186 -19.08 -45.76 -17.80
C ALA A 186 -18.14 -45.11 -18.84
N GLY A 187 -18.12 -43.78 -18.88
CA GLY A 187 -17.47 -43.00 -19.93
C GLY A 187 -18.40 -42.68 -21.10
N ILE A 188 -17.93 -41.82 -22.00
CA ILE A 188 -18.73 -41.30 -23.12
C ILE A 188 -18.61 -42.22 -24.32
N ASN A 189 -19.69 -42.92 -24.66
CA ASN A 189 -19.83 -43.67 -25.91
C ASN A 189 -20.90 -43.00 -26.78
N TRP A 190 -20.49 -42.40 -27.89
CA TRP A 190 -21.40 -41.62 -28.73
C TRP A 190 -21.08 -41.74 -30.21
N THR A 191 -22.12 -41.82 -31.04
CA THR A 191 -21.98 -41.79 -32.50
C THR A 191 -22.42 -40.43 -33.02
N ALA A 192 -21.52 -39.74 -33.71
CA ALA A 192 -21.81 -38.43 -34.27
C ALA A 192 -22.90 -38.53 -35.35
N PRO A 193 -24.01 -37.78 -35.26
CA PRO A 193 -24.97 -37.66 -36.36
C PRO A 193 -24.32 -37.08 -37.61
N ALA A 194 -25.04 -37.07 -38.74
CA ALA A 194 -24.57 -36.45 -39.97
C ALA A 194 -24.13 -34.98 -39.77
N GLY A 195 -23.05 -34.58 -40.45
CA GLY A 195 -22.37 -33.29 -40.33
C GLY A 195 -21.03 -33.39 -39.61
N ASP A 196 -20.25 -32.32 -39.65
CA ASP A 196 -19.01 -32.21 -38.87
C ASP A 196 -19.34 -31.77 -37.44
N TRP A 197 -18.71 -32.40 -36.45
CA TRP A 197 -18.92 -32.13 -35.04
C TRP A 197 -17.61 -31.79 -34.34
N VAL A 198 -17.74 -31.11 -33.22
CA VAL A 198 -16.70 -30.97 -32.21
C VAL A 198 -17.24 -31.51 -30.89
N ILE A 199 -16.37 -32.19 -30.13
CA ILE A 199 -16.66 -32.71 -28.80
C ILE A 199 -15.67 -32.12 -27.82
N TYR A 200 -16.18 -31.55 -26.75
CA TYR A 200 -15.43 -31.10 -25.59
C TYR A 200 -15.64 -32.10 -24.46
N THR A 201 -14.57 -32.71 -23.99
CA THR A 201 -14.62 -33.56 -22.80
C THR A 201 -14.17 -32.78 -21.59
N TYR A 202 -14.80 -32.99 -20.43
CA TYR A 202 -14.47 -32.32 -19.18
C TYR A 202 -14.17 -33.34 -18.09
N ALA A 203 -13.14 -33.08 -17.30
CA ALA A 203 -12.83 -33.84 -16.10
C ALA A 203 -12.61 -32.90 -14.92
N LYS A 204 -13.11 -33.27 -13.73
CA LYS A 204 -12.92 -32.52 -12.50
C LYS A 204 -11.51 -32.77 -11.95
N GLN A 205 -10.83 -31.71 -11.53
CA GLN A 205 -9.54 -31.76 -10.84
C GLN A 205 -9.55 -30.85 -9.62
N PHE A 206 -8.57 -31.05 -8.74
CA PHE A 206 -8.39 -30.25 -7.52
C PHE A 206 -7.39 -29.12 -7.77
N HIS A 207 -7.71 -27.94 -7.25
CA HIS A 207 -6.86 -26.75 -7.33
C HIS A 207 -6.45 -26.31 -5.93
N ALA A 208 -5.24 -25.77 -5.84
CA ALA A 208 -4.71 -25.26 -4.59
C ALA A 208 -4.89 -23.75 -4.40
N GLY A 209 -5.57 -23.02 -5.29
CA GLY A 209 -5.64 -21.56 -5.26
C GLY A 209 -4.39 -20.92 -5.90
N ILE A 210 -4.51 -19.74 -6.51
CA ILE A 210 -3.36 -18.93 -6.98
C ILE A 210 -2.34 -18.76 -5.83
N ASP A 211 -2.81 -18.45 -4.62
CA ASP A 211 -1.99 -18.24 -3.43
C ASP A 211 -2.09 -19.35 -2.37
N GLY A 212 -2.39 -20.59 -2.78
CA GLY A 212 -2.36 -21.73 -1.87
C GLY A 212 -3.65 -21.97 -1.07
N GLY A 213 -4.75 -21.28 -1.40
CA GLY A 213 -6.10 -21.57 -0.93
C GLY A 213 -6.73 -22.84 -1.51
N LYS A 214 -6.88 -23.90 -0.72
CA LYS A 214 -7.34 -25.22 -1.20
C LYS A 214 -8.83 -25.50 -1.01
N VAL A 215 -9.55 -24.62 -0.33
CA VAL A 215 -10.96 -24.84 0.03
C VAL A 215 -11.91 -24.36 -1.05
N ASN A 216 -13.06 -25.02 -1.16
CA ASN A 216 -14.06 -24.71 -2.17
C ASN A 216 -14.92 -23.52 -1.74
N TYR A 217 -14.55 -22.33 -2.21
CA TYR A 217 -15.29 -21.09 -1.99
C TYR A 217 -16.67 -21.05 -2.67
N LEU A 218 -16.97 -22.03 -3.53
CA LEU A 218 -18.24 -22.17 -4.25
C LEU A 218 -19.15 -23.22 -3.62
N ASP A 219 -18.85 -23.66 -2.40
CA ASP A 219 -19.67 -24.62 -1.64
C ASP A 219 -20.24 -23.96 -0.36
N PRO A 220 -21.58 -23.98 -0.15
CA PRO A 220 -22.21 -23.41 1.04
C PRO A 220 -21.89 -24.17 2.35
N GLY A 221 -21.22 -25.32 2.27
CA GLY A 221 -20.66 -26.05 3.40
C GLY A 221 -19.43 -25.38 4.00
N LEU A 222 -18.68 -24.58 3.24
CA LEU A 222 -17.41 -23.98 3.69
C LEU A 222 -17.55 -23.19 4.98
N MET A 223 -18.45 -22.19 5.01
CA MET A 223 -18.62 -21.35 6.19
C MET A 223 -19.22 -22.09 7.38
N LYS A 224 -19.93 -23.20 7.15
CA LYS A 224 -20.44 -24.07 8.24
C LYS A 224 -19.30 -24.84 8.92
N ALA A 225 -18.23 -25.15 8.19
CA ALA A 225 -17.04 -25.79 8.73
C ALA A 225 -16.05 -24.78 9.34
N PHE A 226 -15.82 -23.65 8.66
CA PHE A 226 -14.81 -22.67 9.06
C PHE A 226 -15.22 -21.83 10.29
N MET A 227 -16.44 -21.28 10.30
CA MET A 227 -16.85 -20.35 11.37
C MET A 227 -16.81 -20.96 12.79
N PRO A 228 -17.21 -22.22 13.02
CA PRO A 228 -17.08 -22.86 14.34
C PRO A 228 -15.64 -23.00 14.82
N LEU A 229 -14.69 -23.18 13.90
CA LEU A 229 -13.26 -23.34 14.22
C LEU A 229 -12.62 -22.01 14.60
N VAL A 230 -13.07 -20.89 14.02
CA VAL A 230 -12.43 -19.58 14.20
C VAL A 230 -13.33 -18.59 14.93
N HIS A 231 -14.35 -18.07 14.25
CA HIS A 231 -15.16 -16.94 14.74
C HIS A 231 -15.95 -17.28 16.01
N ASP A 232 -16.54 -18.47 16.08
CA ASP A 232 -17.27 -18.89 17.27
C ASP A 232 -16.34 -19.09 18.47
N GLN A 233 -15.08 -19.47 18.25
CA GLN A 233 -14.08 -19.55 19.31
C GLN A 233 -13.75 -18.17 19.90
N TYR A 234 -13.56 -17.14 19.06
CA TYR A 234 -13.40 -15.76 19.55
C TYR A 234 -14.64 -15.29 20.31
N ASN A 235 -15.85 -15.57 19.79
CA ASN A 235 -17.08 -15.21 20.48
C ASN A 235 -17.21 -15.95 21.83
N ALA A 236 -16.87 -17.24 21.90
CA ALA A 236 -16.91 -18.02 23.14
C ALA A 236 -15.95 -17.49 24.21
N ASN A 237 -14.75 -17.05 23.81
CA ASN A 237 -13.74 -16.54 24.73
C ASN A 237 -13.95 -15.06 25.10
N PHE A 238 -14.56 -14.24 24.22
CA PHE A 238 -14.57 -12.78 24.37
C PHE A 238 -15.93 -12.10 24.08
N GLN A 239 -17.06 -12.82 24.23
CA GLN A 239 -18.41 -12.32 23.91
C GLN A 239 -18.68 -10.87 24.36
N GLY A 240 -18.23 -10.49 25.56
CA GLY A 240 -18.45 -9.16 26.14
C GLY A 240 -17.70 -8.01 25.45
N GLU A 241 -16.67 -8.32 24.67
CA GLU A 241 -15.76 -7.37 24.02
C GLU A 241 -15.92 -7.30 22.49
N MET A 242 -16.64 -8.26 21.90
CA MET A 242 -17.00 -8.27 20.47
C MET A 242 -17.78 -6.99 20.10
N GLY A 243 -17.33 -6.29 19.06
CA GLY A 243 -17.89 -4.99 18.63
C GLY A 243 -17.51 -3.79 19.52
N LYS A 244 -16.65 -4.01 20.52
CA LYS A 244 -16.13 -2.97 21.43
C LYS A 244 -14.61 -2.87 21.29
N THR A 245 -13.87 -3.53 22.19
CA THR A 245 -12.40 -3.58 22.15
C THR A 245 -11.90 -4.48 21.02
N ILE A 246 -12.71 -5.44 20.58
CA ILE A 246 -12.53 -6.22 19.33
C ILE A 246 -13.49 -5.64 18.29
N PRO A 247 -13.11 -4.57 17.56
CA PRO A 247 -14.06 -3.81 16.73
C PRO A 247 -14.35 -4.47 15.38
N GLY A 248 -13.54 -5.45 14.96
CA GLY A 248 -13.70 -6.13 13.68
C GLY A 248 -12.58 -7.11 13.37
N VAL A 249 -12.66 -7.67 12.16
CA VAL A 249 -11.76 -8.69 11.63
C VAL A 249 -11.13 -8.17 10.35
N PHE A 250 -9.82 -8.40 10.22
CA PHE A 250 -9.08 -8.22 8.98
C PHE A 250 -8.96 -9.56 8.28
N VAL A 251 -9.41 -9.65 7.03
CA VAL A 251 -9.26 -10.84 6.21
C VAL A 251 -8.38 -10.49 5.02
N ASP A 252 -7.19 -11.06 5.02
CA ASP A 252 -6.27 -11.03 3.89
C ASP A 252 -6.75 -12.08 2.88
N ASN A 253 -7.59 -11.66 1.93
CA ASN A 253 -8.38 -12.54 1.08
C ASN A 253 -7.92 -12.51 -0.39
N GLU A 254 -6.61 -12.37 -0.62
CA GLU A 254 -5.92 -12.60 -1.91
C GLU A 254 -6.03 -14.08 -2.39
N GLY A 255 -7.12 -14.78 -2.08
CA GLY A 255 -7.47 -16.07 -2.69
C GLY A 255 -8.22 -15.90 -4.01
N ASP A 256 -8.47 -17.01 -4.69
CA ASP A 256 -9.37 -17.06 -5.85
C ASP A 256 -10.70 -17.74 -5.51
N TYR A 257 -11.74 -17.56 -6.33
CA TYR A 257 -12.98 -18.34 -6.22
C TYR A 257 -12.83 -19.79 -6.74
N GLY A 258 -11.65 -20.15 -7.24
CA GLY A 258 -11.33 -21.39 -7.96
C GLY A 258 -10.46 -21.13 -9.20
N TRP A 259 -10.02 -22.22 -9.83
CA TRP A 259 -9.08 -22.17 -10.97
C TRP A 259 -9.78 -22.12 -12.31
N HIS A 260 -9.39 -21.20 -13.20
CA HIS A 260 -9.85 -21.13 -14.59
C HIS A 260 -11.37 -21.39 -14.73
N MET A 261 -11.74 -22.60 -15.16
CA MET A 261 -13.12 -23.10 -15.22
C MET A 261 -13.52 -23.74 -13.87
N ALA A 262 -13.60 -22.92 -12.83
CA ALA A 262 -13.97 -23.32 -11.47
C ALA A 262 -15.30 -24.09 -11.44
N TRP A 263 -15.42 -25.06 -10.54
CA TRP A 263 -16.59 -25.95 -10.47
C TRP A 263 -17.00 -26.31 -9.04
N SER A 264 -18.31 -26.23 -8.80
CA SER A 264 -18.98 -26.97 -7.73
C SER A 264 -20.35 -27.43 -8.24
N ASP A 265 -20.91 -28.46 -7.62
CA ASP A 265 -22.26 -28.89 -7.99
C ASP A 265 -23.29 -27.81 -7.58
N HIS A 266 -23.00 -27.05 -6.51
CA HIS A 266 -23.79 -25.88 -6.13
C HIS A 266 -23.75 -24.75 -7.18
N LEU A 267 -22.60 -24.49 -7.82
CA LEU A 267 -22.49 -23.56 -8.94
C LEU A 267 -23.39 -23.99 -10.11
N ALA A 268 -23.42 -25.29 -10.42
CA ALA A 268 -24.27 -25.82 -11.48
C ALA A 268 -25.78 -25.66 -11.16
N GLU A 269 -26.18 -25.92 -9.91
CA GLU A 269 -27.54 -25.70 -9.41
C GLU A 269 -27.94 -24.23 -9.46
N ALA A 270 -27.07 -23.34 -8.97
CA ALA A 270 -27.28 -21.90 -8.99
C ALA A 270 -27.41 -21.38 -10.43
N TYR A 271 -26.54 -21.83 -11.33
CA TYR A 271 -26.62 -21.47 -12.75
C TYR A 271 -27.93 -21.91 -13.38
N LEU A 272 -28.37 -23.15 -13.12
CA LEU A 272 -29.65 -23.66 -13.62
C LEU A 272 -30.82 -22.81 -13.11
N LYS A 273 -30.81 -22.45 -11.82
CA LYS A 273 -31.85 -21.62 -11.20
C LYS A 273 -31.87 -20.19 -11.76
N GLN A 274 -30.70 -19.57 -11.93
CA GLN A 274 -30.58 -18.16 -12.35
C GLN A 274 -30.77 -17.98 -13.86
N LYS A 275 -30.22 -18.91 -14.66
CA LYS A 275 -30.15 -18.79 -16.12
C LYS A 275 -31.12 -19.71 -16.86
N GLY A 276 -31.80 -20.62 -16.13
CA GLY A 276 -32.80 -21.53 -16.69
C GLY A 276 -32.19 -22.60 -17.61
N ARG A 277 -30.90 -22.87 -17.49
CA ARG A 277 -30.14 -23.77 -18.38
C ARG A 277 -29.07 -24.51 -17.60
N ASP A 278 -28.77 -25.74 -18.01
CA ASP A 278 -27.60 -26.47 -17.53
C ASP A 278 -26.30 -25.75 -17.91
N ILE A 279 -25.46 -25.42 -16.92
CA ILE A 279 -24.18 -24.74 -17.11
C ILE A 279 -23.27 -25.46 -18.11
N ARG A 280 -23.31 -26.80 -18.14
CA ARG A 280 -22.45 -27.63 -18.98
C ARG A 280 -22.63 -27.33 -20.45
N LEU A 281 -23.87 -27.04 -20.87
CA LEU A 281 -24.21 -26.82 -22.27
C LEU A 281 -23.37 -25.73 -22.93
N TRP A 282 -22.97 -24.69 -22.18
CA TRP A 282 -22.31 -23.51 -22.73
C TRP A 282 -20.83 -23.39 -22.36
N LEU A 283 -20.26 -24.37 -21.65
CA LEU A 283 -18.82 -24.40 -21.37
C LEU A 283 -17.94 -24.29 -22.64
N PRO A 284 -18.29 -24.90 -23.80
CA PRO A 284 -17.50 -24.70 -25.03
C PRO A 284 -17.40 -23.24 -25.48
N LEU A 285 -18.39 -22.40 -25.13
CA LEU A 285 -18.43 -20.99 -25.51
C LEU A 285 -17.56 -20.10 -24.62
N LEU A 286 -17.07 -20.63 -23.49
CA LEU A 286 -16.08 -19.95 -22.66
C LEU A 286 -14.73 -19.90 -23.38
N THR A 287 -14.38 -20.96 -24.12
CA THR A 287 -13.06 -21.13 -24.76
C THR A 287 -13.06 -20.77 -26.25
N GLU A 288 -14.22 -20.79 -26.92
CA GLU A 288 -14.34 -20.52 -28.36
C GLU A 288 -15.50 -19.58 -28.73
N LYS A 289 -15.38 -18.91 -29.87
CA LYS A 289 -16.43 -18.05 -30.45
C LYS A 289 -17.34 -18.86 -31.38
N ASP A 290 -18.64 -18.80 -31.16
CA ASP A 290 -19.63 -19.42 -32.04
C ASP A 290 -19.94 -18.56 -33.29
N ASN A 291 -20.78 -19.11 -34.18
CA ASN A 291 -21.16 -18.45 -35.42
C ASN A 291 -22.22 -17.34 -35.26
N LYS A 292 -22.83 -17.19 -34.08
CA LYS A 292 -23.91 -16.22 -33.80
C LYS A 292 -23.54 -15.20 -32.72
N GLY A 293 -22.34 -15.27 -32.15
CA GLY A 293 -21.88 -14.30 -31.15
C GLY A 293 -22.42 -14.55 -29.73
N LEU A 294 -23.01 -15.72 -29.48
CA LEU A 294 -23.56 -16.12 -28.18
C LEU A 294 -22.50 -16.27 -27.09
N TYR A 295 -21.24 -16.48 -27.48
CA TYR A 295 -20.10 -16.59 -26.56
C TYR A 295 -19.98 -15.44 -25.56
N VAL A 296 -20.32 -14.22 -25.99
CA VAL A 296 -20.34 -13.02 -25.13
C VAL A 296 -21.29 -13.23 -23.95
N LYS A 297 -22.52 -13.66 -24.23
CA LYS A 297 -23.53 -13.93 -23.20
C LYS A 297 -23.13 -15.13 -22.34
N ALA A 298 -22.53 -16.17 -22.94
CA ALA A 298 -22.11 -17.34 -22.21
C ALA A 298 -21.05 -17.04 -21.15
N ARG A 299 -20.03 -16.24 -21.50
CA ARG A 299 -18.98 -15.80 -20.57
C ARG A 299 -19.54 -14.89 -19.49
N PHE A 300 -20.37 -13.92 -19.88
CA PHE A 300 -21.07 -13.08 -18.89
C PHE A 300 -21.89 -13.91 -17.91
N ASP A 301 -22.75 -14.81 -18.40
CA ASP A 301 -23.60 -15.65 -17.55
C ASP A 301 -22.76 -16.49 -16.56
N TRP A 302 -21.58 -16.97 -17.00
CA TRP A 302 -20.67 -17.74 -16.14
C TRP A 302 -20.06 -16.87 -15.04
N PHE A 303 -19.44 -15.73 -15.39
CA PHE A 303 -18.83 -14.84 -14.40
C PHE A 303 -19.86 -14.25 -13.42
N ASP A 304 -21.04 -13.88 -13.93
CA ASP A 304 -22.12 -13.36 -13.10
C ASP A 304 -22.58 -14.39 -12.05
N THR A 305 -22.73 -15.66 -12.47
CA THR A 305 -23.17 -16.74 -11.57
C THR A 305 -22.07 -17.13 -10.58
N VAL A 306 -20.82 -17.31 -11.04
CA VAL A 306 -19.70 -17.71 -10.15
C VAL A 306 -19.43 -16.64 -9.09
N THR A 307 -19.51 -15.36 -9.47
CA THR A 307 -19.41 -14.24 -8.53
C THR A 307 -20.53 -14.30 -7.49
N ASP A 308 -21.78 -14.52 -7.91
CA ASP A 308 -22.91 -14.60 -6.99
C ASP A 308 -22.76 -15.75 -5.99
N VAL A 309 -22.33 -16.91 -6.48
CA VAL A 309 -22.07 -18.10 -5.65
C VAL A 309 -20.90 -17.85 -4.69
N TYR A 310 -19.79 -17.29 -5.16
CA TYR A 310 -18.65 -16.95 -4.30
C TYR A 310 -19.07 -15.98 -3.18
N ASN A 311 -19.83 -14.94 -3.52
CA ASN A 311 -20.34 -13.98 -2.57
C ASN A 311 -21.32 -14.60 -1.55
N GLU A 312 -22.19 -15.50 -2.00
CA GLU A 312 -23.17 -16.21 -1.16
C GLU A 312 -22.53 -17.23 -0.22
N CYS A 313 -21.58 -18.02 -0.71
CA CYS A 313 -20.97 -19.11 0.04
C CYS A 313 -19.91 -18.63 1.03
N TYR A 314 -19.16 -17.58 0.68
CA TYR A 314 -18.01 -17.12 1.46
C TYR A 314 -18.26 -15.79 2.19
N PHE A 315 -18.44 -14.68 1.45
CA PHE A 315 -18.42 -13.33 2.02
C PHE A 315 -19.67 -12.96 2.83
N LYS A 316 -20.87 -13.26 2.33
CA LYS A 316 -22.14 -12.87 3.00
C LYS A 316 -22.30 -13.52 4.38
N PRO A 317 -22.00 -14.83 4.58
CA PRO A 317 -22.11 -15.46 5.90
C PRO A 317 -21.26 -14.76 6.98
N ILE A 318 -19.96 -14.56 6.70
CA ILE A 318 -19.03 -13.94 7.64
C ILE A 318 -19.34 -12.47 7.88
N ALA A 319 -19.58 -11.69 6.82
CA ALA A 319 -19.89 -10.27 6.93
C ALA A 319 -21.22 -10.03 7.68
N GLY A 320 -22.23 -10.88 7.44
CA GLY A 320 -23.51 -10.85 8.15
C GLY A 320 -23.38 -11.18 9.64
N TRP A 321 -22.62 -12.24 9.97
CA TRP A 321 -22.36 -12.64 11.35
C TRP A 321 -21.62 -11.56 12.13
N LEU A 322 -20.55 -10.98 11.55
CA LEU A 322 -19.79 -9.89 12.17
C LEU A 322 -20.65 -8.63 12.36
N SER A 323 -21.45 -8.27 11.35
CA SER A 323 -22.36 -7.13 11.43
C SER A 323 -23.37 -7.26 12.57
N SER A 324 -23.89 -8.47 12.81
CA SER A 324 -24.82 -8.76 13.92
C SER A 324 -24.22 -8.50 15.31
N LYS A 325 -22.89 -8.48 15.40
CA LYS A 325 -22.11 -8.19 16.61
C LYS A 325 -21.53 -6.78 16.64
N ASN A 326 -21.96 -5.89 15.73
CA ASN A 326 -21.40 -4.55 15.55
C ASN A 326 -19.91 -4.52 15.17
N MET A 327 -19.40 -5.61 14.61
CA MET A 327 -18.03 -5.71 14.13
C MET A 327 -17.93 -5.36 12.65
N TYR A 328 -16.82 -4.73 12.24
CA TYR A 328 -16.52 -4.58 10.82
C TYR A 328 -15.84 -5.83 10.26
N TYR A 329 -15.97 -6.00 8.95
CA TYR A 329 -15.32 -7.00 8.13
C TYR A 329 -14.53 -6.25 7.05
N ILE A 330 -13.22 -6.45 7.08
CA ILE A 330 -12.27 -5.98 6.07
C ILE A 330 -11.90 -7.17 5.20
N SER A 331 -11.82 -6.92 3.89
CA SER A 331 -11.26 -7.86 2.93
C SER A 331 -10.39 -7.06 1.96
N ASN A 332 -9.17 -7.52 1.76
CA ASN A 332 -8.37 -7.18 0.60
C ASN A 332 -8.56 -8.26 -0.48
N LEU A 333 -8.37 -7.88 -1.75
CA LEU A 333 -8.67 -8.68 -2.93
C LEU A 333 -7.66 -8.32 -4.04
N TRP A 334 -7.95 -8.69 -5.29
CA TRP A 334 -7.08 -8.46 -6.44
C TRP A 334 -7.40 -7.18 -7.21
N GLU A 335 -7.06 -5.99 -6.70
CA GLU A 335 -7.37 -4.72 -7.36
C GLU A 335 -6.43 -4.28 -8.51
N GLU A 336 -5.31 -4.97 -8.74
CA GLU A 336 -4.20 -4.48 -9.57
C GLU A 336 -4.51 -4.39 -11.07
N SER A 337 -5.47 -5.18 -11.56
CA SER A 337 -5.92 -5.15 -12.95
C SER A 337 -7.32 -5.74 -13.11
N LEU A 338 -8.08 -5.29 -14.12
CA LEU A 338 -9.40 -5.87 -14.42
C LEU A 338 -9.33 -7.36 -14.77
N GLN A 339 -8.18 -7.81 -15.29
CA GLN A 339 -7.90 -9.21 -15.64
C GLN A 339 -7.75 -10.08 -14.39
N LEU A 340 -6.96 -9.65 -13.41
CA LEU A 340 -6.82 -10.35 -12.12
C LEU A 340 -8.16 -10.36 -11.37
N GLN A 341 -8.88 -9.24 -11.40
CA GLN A 341 -10.25 -9.18 -10.88
C GLN A 341 -11.15 -10.23 -11.53
N ALA A 342 -11.13 -10.39 -12.85
CA ALA A 342 -11.90 -11.43 -13.53
C ALA A 342 -11.46 -12.85 -13.10
N GLY A 343 -10.15 -13.10 -13.12
CA GLY A 343 -9.57 -14.42 -12.87
C GLY A 343 -9.79 -14.93 -11.45
N ALA A 344 -9.68 -14.06 -10.45
CA ALA A 344 -9.68 -14.46 -9.04
C ALA A 344 -10.93 -14.04 -8.26
N VAL A 345 -11.63 -12.97 -8.68
CA VAL A 345 -12.77 -12.39 -7.92
C VAL A 345 -14.09 -12.44 -8.68
N GLY A 346 -14.04 -12.37 -10.02
CA GLY A 346 -15.19 -12.23 -10.90
C GLY A 346 -15.58 -10.76 -11.06
N ASP A 347 -16.47 -10.27 -10.20
CA ASP A 347 -16.93 -8.88 -10.11
C ASP A 347 -16.40 -8.23 -8.82
N PHE A 348 -15.25 -7.57 -8.92
CA PHE A 348 -14.57 -6.95 -7.78
C PHE A 348 -15.49 -6.00 -7.01
N MET A 349 -16.14 -5.05 -7.67
CA MET A 349 -16.99 -4.06 -7.00
C MET A 349 -18.20 -4.72 -6.31
N ARG A 350 -18.74 -5.82 -6.83
CA ARG A 350 -19.81 -6.60 -6.17
C ARG A 350 -19.35 -7.28 -4.90
N ILE A 351 -18.17 -7.91 -4.90
CA ILE A 351 -17.61 -8.53 -3.71
C ILE A 351 -17.25 -7.46 -2.67
N THR A 352 -16.60 -6.38 -3.10
CA THR A 352 -16.23 -5.25 -2.24
C THR A 352 -17.45 -4.61 -1.56
N ARG A 353 -18.62 -4.60 -2.23
CA ARG A 353 -19.91 -4.17 -1.63
C ARG A 353 -20.42 -5.07 -0.49
N THR A 354 -19.88 -6.26 -0.29
CA THR A 354 -20.21 -7.09 0.88
C THR A 354 -19.41 -6.68 2.11
N ALA A 355 -18.21 -6.12 1.93
CA ALA A 355 -17.36 -5.72 3.05
C ALA A 355 -17.86 -4.47 3.79
N THR A 356 -18.06 -4.56 5.10
CA THR A 356 -18.53 -3.40 5.89
C THR A 356 -17.48 -2.33 6.07
N MET A 357 -16.20 -2.69 5.89
CA MET A 357 -15.08 -1.78 5.72
C MET A 357 -14.19 -2.30 4.58
N PRO A 358 -14.49 -1.93 3.32
CA PRO A 358 -13.71 -2.34 2.17
C PRO A 358 -12.22 -2.00 2.31
N GLY A 359 -11.34 -2.88 1.82
CA GLY A 359 -9.88 -2.81 1.92
C GLY A 359 -9.17 -2.77 0.57
N THR A 360 -7.90 -2.32 0.58
CA THR A 360 -6.95 -2.41 -0.54
C THR A 360 -5.52 -2.60 0.01
N ASP A 361 -4.72 -3.38 -0.70
CA ASP A 361 -3.28 -3.52 -0.50
C ASP A 361 -2.49 -2.44 -1.23
N CYS A 362 -1.69 -1.72 -0.45
CA CYS A 362 -0.78 -0.71 -0.95
C CYS A 362 0.66 -1.20 -0.73
N LEU A 363 1.08 -2.10 -1.61
CA LEU A 363 2.42 -2.66 -1.61
C LEU A 363 3.47 -1.62 -2.05
N LEU A 364 4.67 -1.69 -1.47
CA LEU A 364 5.79 -0.80 -1.77
C LEU A 364 5.39 0.68 -1.67
N MET A 365 5.69 1.48 -2.71
CA MET A 365 5.26 2.87 -2.84
C MET A 365 4.06 3.03 -3.79
N LYS A 366 3.23 1.99 -3.97
CA LYS A 366 2.01 2.05 -4.80
C LYS A 366 1.03 3.13 -4.38
N SER A 367 1.10 3.61 -3.14
CA SER A 367 0.42 4.82 -2.67
C SER A 367 0.60 6.05 -3.57
N GLN A 368 1.62 6.12 -4.42
CA GLN A 368 1.82 7.23 -5.35
C GLN A 368 1.04 7.08 -6.67
N ASP A 369 0.38 5.94 -6.88
CA ASP A 369 -0.53 5.65 -7.98
C ASP A 369 -1.96 5.53 -7.44
N VAL A 370 -2.91 6.15 -8.13
CA VAL A 370 -4.31 6.22 -7.69
C VAL A 370 -5.09 4.95 -8.04
N HIS A 371 -4.60 4.18 -9.00
CA HIS A 371 -5.30 3.08 -9.67
C HIS A 371 -6.02 2.13 -8.70
N ASP A 372 -5.24 1.50 -7.83
CA ASP A 372 -5.64 0.40 -6.93
C ASP A 372 -6.74 0.83 -5.94
N PHE A 373 -6.93 2.14 -5.71
CA PHE A 373 -7.84 2.65 -4.68
C PHE A 373 -9.24 3.00 -5.16
N LYS A 374 -9.44 3.29 -6.46
CA LYS A 374 -10.62 4.06 -6.90
C LYS A 374 -11.92 3.26 -6.87
N GLU A 375 -11.86 1.97 -7.16
CA GLU A 375 -13.04 1.10 -7.15
C GLU A 375 -13.53 0.89 -5.73
N THR A 376 -12.60 0.58 -4.81
CA THR A 376 -12.88 0.47 -3.37
C THR A 376 -13.33 1.78 -2.76
N GLN A 377 -12.68 2.90 -3.09
CA GLN A 377 -13.12 4.24 -2.69
C GLN A 377 -14.56 4.49 -3.14
N THR A 378 -14.90 4.10 -4.38
CA THR A 378 -16.26 4.32 -4.89
C THR A 378 -17.30 3.53 -4.13
N VAL A 379 -17.02 2.25 -3.83
CA VAL A 379 -17.89 1.46 -2.96
C VAL A 379 -18.03 2.10 -1.59
N ALA A 380 -16.93 2.56 -0.99
CA ALA A 380 -16.95 3.20 0.32
C ALA A 380 -17.77 4.51 0.34
N GLU A 381 -17.64 5.35 -0.69
CA GLU A 381 -18.39 6.61 -0.79
C GLU A 381 -19.89 6.36 -1.05
N PHE A 382 -20.23 5.50 -2.00
CA PHE A 382 -21.63 5.20 -2.34
C PHE A 382 -22.37 4.44 -1.24
N GLU A 383 -21.69 3.60 -0.48
CA GLU A 383 -22.30 2.83 0.61
C GLU A 383 -22.09 3.48 2.01
N ASP A 384 -21.46 4.66 2.06
CA ASP A 384 -21.08 5.41 3.27
C ASP A 384 -20.31 4.59 4.33
N ARG A 385 -19.29 3.86 3.87
CA ARG A 385 -18.46 2.97 4.69
C ARG A 385 -17.09 3.60 4.99
N PRO A 386 -16.43 3.20 6.09
CA PRO A 386 -15.00 3.44 6.22
C PRO A 386 -14.22 2.71 5.12
N PHE A 387 -13.08 3.26 4.73
CA PHE A 387 -12.21 2.71 3.69
C PHE A 387 -10.84 2.42 4.30
N MET A 388 -10.46 1.14 4.29
CA MET A 388 -9.21 0.62 4.80
C MET A 388 -8.16 0.50 3.70
N SER A 389 -6.89 0.78 4.02
CA SER A 389 -5.79 0.27 3.21
C SER A 389 -4.65 -0.22 4.08
N GLU A 390 -4.11 -1.40 3.73
CA GLU A 390 -2.83 -1.88 4.19
C GLU A 390 -1.74 -1.08 3.48
N ILE A 391 -0.99 -0.25 4.20
CA ILE A 391 -0.03 0.67 3.62
C ILE A 391 1.40 0.18 3.75
N MET A 392 2.16 0.44 2.68
CA MET A 392 3.59 0.14 2.59
C MET A 392 3.91 -1.33 2.86
N GLY A 393 2.99 -2.20 2.41
CA GLY A 393 3.20 -3.65 2.36
C GLY A 393 4.54 -3.94 1.73
N VAL A 394 5.34 -4.79 2.37
CA VAL A 394 6.58 -5.32 1.82
C VAL A 394 7.62 -4.27 1.33
N ALA A 395 7.56 -3.03 1.85
CA ALA A 395 8.36 -1.87 1.40
C ALA A 395 9.90 -1.97 1.58
N GLY A 396 10.39 -2.99 2.28
CA GLY A 396 11.82 -3.22 2.51
C GLY A 396 12.45 -2.31 3.56
N TRP A 397 13.72 -2.55 3.87
CA TRP A 397 14.43 -1.86 4.96
C TRP A 397 14.70 -0.36 4.71
N GLY A 398 14.50 0.13 3.48
CA GLY A 398 14.71 1.54 3.09
C GLY A 398 13.56 2.48 3.44
N GLN A 399 12.53 2.01 4.14
CA GLN A 399 11.42 2.85 4.59
C GLN A 399 11.90 4.01 5.49
N SER A 400 11.43 5.23 5.21
CA SER A 400 11.81 6.45 5.91
C SER A 400 10.58 7.24 6.36
N PRO A 401 10.70 8.15 7.34
CA PRO A 401 9.61 9.02 7.73
C PRO A 401 9.02 9.85 6.57
N GLN A 402 9.84 10.20 5.58
CA GLN A 402 9.44 10.92 4.38
C GLN A 402 8.53 10.04 3.51
N THR A 403 8.90 8.78 3.26
CA THR A 403 8.04 7.87 2.49
C THR A 403 6.75 7.56 3.24
N MET A 404 6.81 7.38 4.56
CA MET A 404 5.62 7.25 5.42
C MET A 404 4.66 8.45 5.30
N LYS A 405 5.22 9.66 5.23
CA LYS A 405 4.43 10.90 5.07
C LYS A 405 3.85 11.02 3.67
N MET A 406 4.63 10.71 2.63
CA MET A 406 4.17 10.68 1.24
C MET A 406 3.01 9.71 1.04
N THR A 407 3.09 8.53 1.66
CA THR A 407 2.01 7.53 1.60
C THR A 407 0.72 8.07 2.20
N LEU A 408 0.75 8.62 3.43
CA LEU A 408 -0.46 9.19 4.05
C LEU A 408 -1.04 10.35 3.24
N ASN A 409 -0.19 11.23 2.71
CA ASN A 409 -0.62 12.34 1.87
C ASN A 409 -1.41 11.87 0.65
N SER A 410 -0.93 10.82 -0.02
CA SER A 410 -1.57 10.28 -1.21
C SER A 410 -2.84 9.50 -0.88
N VAL A 411 -2.81 8.54 0.05
CA VAL A 411 -3.98 7.70 0.34
C VAL A 411 -5.12 8.49 0.98
N THR A 412 -4.82 9.59 1.70
CA THR A 412 -5.84 10.56 2.14
C THR A 412 -6.58 11.18 0.95
N SER A 413 -5.86 11.53 -0.12
CA SER A 413 -6.47 12.05 -1.35
C SER A 413 -7.32 11.00 -2.08
N PHE A 414 -7.00 9.72 -1.89
CA PHE A 414 -7.75 8.59 -2.44
C PHE A 414 -8.87 8.10 -1.51
N GLY A 415 -9.16 8.82 -0.41
CA GLY A 415 -10.30 8.57 0.46
C GLY A 415 -10.08 7.53 1.57
N VAL A 416 -8.87 6.98 1.71
CA VAL A 416 -8.53 6.05 2.79
C VAL A 416 -8.69 6.76 4.14
N ASN A 417 -9.35 6.09 5.08
CA ASN A 417 -9.64 6.61 6.41
C ASN A 417 -9.56 5.57 7.54
N HIS A 418 -9.04 4.38 7.24
CA HIS A 418 -8.59 3.39 8.22
C HIS A 418 -7.23 2.86 7.76
N ILE A 419 -6.16 3.29 8.43
CA ILE A 419 -4.78 3.04 7.99
C ILE A 419 -4.22 1.82 8.70
N VAL A 420 -3.66 0.87 7.94
CA VAL A 420 -3.03 -0.34 8.47
C VAL A 420 -1.57 -0.42 8.01
N PRO A 421 -0.57 0.01 8.81
CA PRO A 421 0.82 -0.16 8.42
C PRO A 421 1.23 -1.64 8.48
N HIS A 422 1.81 -2.14 7.39
CA HIS A 422 2.42 -3.47 7.30
C HIS A 422 3.89 -3.42 7.72
N GLY A 423 4.34 -4.04 8.81
CA GLY A 423 3.61 -4.51 9.98
C GLY A 423 4.53 -4.43 11.20
N ILE A 424 4.13 -5.02 12.33
CA ILE A 424 4.96 -5.20 13.53
C ILE A 424 5.11 -6.69 13.77
N TYR A 425 6.34 -7.16 13.99
CA TYR A 425 6.62 -8.58 14.23
C TYR A 425 6.75 -8.90 15.72
N LEU A 426 6.23 -10.04 16.17
CA LEU A 426 6.29 -10.47 17.58
C LEU A 426 7.66 -11.03 17.95
N ASN A 427 8.34 -11.71 17.02
CA ASN A 427 9.58 -12.45 17.32
C ASN A 427 10.79 -11.55 17.67
N ARG A 428 10.73 -10.25 17.31
CA ARG A 428 11.77 -9.21 17.54
C ARG A 428 13.18 -9.57 17.06
N LYS A 429 13.31 -10.37 16.00
CA LYS A 429 14.56 -10.70 15.31
C LYS A 429 14.48 -10.25 13.85
N PRO A 430 14.75 -8.95 13.57
CA PRO A 430 14.62 -8.37 12.24
C PRO A 430 15.30 -9.14 11.11
N GLU A 431 16.44 -9.78 11.39
CA GLU A 431 17.16 -10.59 10.41
C GLU A 431 16.38 -11.82 9.91
N THR A 432 15.27 -12.19 10.55
CA THR A 432 14.45 -13.37 10.22
C THR A 432 13.20 -13.05 9.39
N TYR A 433 12.83 -11.78 9.26
CA TYR A 433 11.53 -11.38 8.72
C TYR A 433 11.43 -11.68 7.21
N PRO A 434 10.36 -12.34 6.73
CA PRO A 434 10.15 -12.62 5.31
C PRO A 434 9.75 -11.39 4.49
N PHE A 435 9.07 -10.42 5.11
CA PHE A 435 8.42 -9.31 4.40
C PHE A 435 8.70 -7.96 5.10
N PRO A 436 9.94 -7.43 5.04
CA PRO A 436 10.27 -6.13 5.64
C PRO A 436 9.46 -4.99 4.99
N ALA A 437 9.19 -3.87 5.67
CA ALA A 437 9.76 -3.38 6.93
C ALA A 437 9.01 -3.82 8.21
N ASP A 438 9.59 -3.48 9.38
CA ASP A 438 8.94 -3.57 10.70
C ASP A 438 8.75 -2.16 11.28
N TRP A 439 7.59 -1.89 11.88
CA TRP A 439 7.20 -0.58 12.42
C TRP A 439 7.30 -0.50 13.95
N TYR A 440 8.44 -0.86 14.54
CA TYR A 440 8.57 -0.91 16.01
C TYR A 440 9.90 -0.33 16.53
N THR A 441 10.25 -0.62 17.79
CA THR A 441 11.28 0.05 18.60
C THR A 441 12.70 0.08 18.02
N GLU A 442 13.02 -0.83 17.10
CA GLU A 442 14.31 -0.98 16.45
C GLU A 442 14.54 0.14 15.42
N ASN A 443 13.47 0.83 15.01
CA ASN A 443 13.56 2.00 14.15
C ASN A 443 13.86 3.26 14.96
N PRO A 444 14.86 4.07 14.56
CA PRO A 444 15.15 5.33 15.24
C PRO A 444 14.03 6.39 15.15
N TYR A 445 13.03 6.21 14.29
CA TYR A 445 11.86 7.11 14.28
C TYR A 445 10.79 6.72 15.32
N TRP A 446 10.86 5.54 15.94
CA TRP A 446 9.84 5.03 16.85
C TRP A 446 9.48 5.99 18.00
N PRO A 447 10.43 6.61 18.73
CA PRO A 447 10.08 7.50 19.83
C PRO A 447 9.27 8.73 19.42
N TYR A 448 9.23 9.06 18.13
CA TYR A 448 8.52 10.21 17.58
C TYR A 448 7.33 9.80 16.71
N LEU A 449 6.99 8.51 16.63
CA LEU A 449 5.97 7.97 15.72
C LEU A 449 4.58 8.56 16.00
N HIS A 450 4.31 9.02 17.24
CA HIS A 450 3.08 9.73 17.58
C HIS A 450 2.78 10.94 16.68
N GLN A 451 3.80 11.58 16.09
CA GLN A 451 3.58 12.68 15.14
C GLN A 451 2.92 12.20 13.84
N TRP A 452 3.31 11.00 13.39
CA TRP A 452 2.72 10.35 12.23
C TRP A 452 1.34 9.77 12.55
N THR A 453 1.16 9.12 13.70
CA THR A 453 -0.16 8.58 14.08
C THR A 453 -1.19 9.68 14.32
N ASP A 454 -0.81 10.80 14.93
CA ASP A 454 -1.69 11.94 15.11
C ASP A 454 -2.05 12.61 13.78
N PHE A 455 -1.10 12.72 12.85
CA PHE A 455 -1.37 13.21 11.50
C PHE A 455 -2.37 12.31 10.76
N ALA A 456 -2.13 11.00 10.76
CA ALA A 456 -3.02 10.01 10.17
C ALA A 456 -4.42 10.05 10.80
N ARG A 457 -4.49 10.16 12.13
CA ARG A 457 -5.73 10.23 12.91
C ARG A 457 -6.60 11.41 12.49
N ARG A 458 -6.00 12.60 12.35
CA ARG A 458 -6.72 13.81 11.95
C ARG A 458 -7.15 13.79 10.49
N ALA A 459 -6.28 13.32 9.59
CA ALA A 459 -6.60 13.16 8.18
C ALA A 459 -7.76 12.17 7.98
N SER A 460 -7.65 10.98 8.57
CA SER A 460 -8.66 9.91 8.51
C SER A 460 -10.01 10.35 9.09
N PHE A 461 -9.99 11.09 10.21
CA PHE A 461 -11.20 11.62 10.82
C PHE A 461 -11.96 12.56 9.87
N VAL A 462 -11.29 13.55 9.27
CA VAL A 462 -11.95 14.49 8.34
C VAL A 462 -12.45 13.74 7.10
N THR A 463 -11.66 12.83 6.54
CA THR A 463 -12.06 12.01 5.39
C THR A 463 -13.32 11.20 5.70
N ARG A 464 -13.37 10.48 6.83
CA ARG A 464 -14.54 9.69 7.24
C ARG A 464 -15.77 10.56 7.48
N GLN A 465 -15.61 11.76 8.05
CA GLN A 465 -16.76 12.61 8.40
C GLN A 465 -17.31 13.42 7.22
N SER A 466 -16.58 13.52 6.12
CA SER A 466 -16.98 14.22 4.90
C SER A 466 -17.29 13.24 3.75
N LYS A 467 -17.76 13.77 2.61
CA LYS A 467 -18.02 13.01 1.38
C LYS A 467 -17.23 13.61 0.22
N LEU A 468 -16.74 12.78 -0.70
CA LEU A 468 -16.07 13.27 -1.91
C LEU A 468 -17.06 14.05 -2.81
N VAL A 469 -16.61 15.19 -3.32
CA VAL A 469 -17.29 15.95 -4.37
C VAL A 469 -16.62 15.59 -5.69
N ALA A 470 -17.28 14.74 -6.49
CA ALA A 470 -16.77 14.27 -7.76
C ALA A 470 -17.77 14.61 -8.88
N ASP A 471 -17.32 15.37 -9.88
CA ASP A 471 -18.17 15.77 -11.01
C ASP A 471 -18.18 14.74 -12.15
N VAL A 472 -17.25 13.77 -12.12
CA VAL A 472 -17.01 12.80 -13.17
C VAL A 472 -17.31 11.38 -12.68
N LEU A 473 -18.06 10.61 -13.47
CA LEU A 473 -18.23 9.18 -13.30
C LEU A 473 -17.49 8.43 -14.43
N LEU A 474 -16.53 7.57 -14.08
CA LEU A 474 -15.87 6.66 -15.02
C LEU A 474 -16.62 5.33 -15.05
N VAL A 475 -17.01 4.85 -16.23
CA VAL A 475 -17.70 3.55 -16.34
C VAL A 475 -16.68 2.43 -16.18
N ASN A 476 -16.95 1.47 -15.28
CA ASN A 476 -16.16 0.26 -15.14
C ASN A 476 -16.44 -0.70 -16.33
N PRO A 477 -15.42 -1.19 -17.05
CA PRO A 477 -15.61 -2.01 -18.25
C PRO A 477 -15.52 -3.52 -18.02
N GLN A 478 -15.68 -4.01 -16.78
CA GLN A 478 -15.45 -5.42 -16.42
C GLN A 478 -16.23 -6.42 -17.29
N GLU A 479 -17.46 -6.09 -17.69
CA GLU A 479 -18.28 -6.95 -18.57
C GLU A 479 -17.61 -7.16 -19.95
N SER A 480 -16.84 -6.19 -20.44
CA SER A 480 -16.07 -6.31 -21.67
C SER A 480 -14.82 -7.18 -21.48
N ILE A 481 -14.23 -7.22 -20.28
CA ILE A 481 -13.14 -8.14 -19.94
C ILE A 481 -13.67 -9.58 -19.90
N TRP A 482 -14.80 -9.81 -19.24
CA TRP A 482 -15.48 -11.10 -19.22
C TRP A 482 -15.82 -11.61 -20.63
N ALA A 483 -16.32 -10.73 -21.51
CA ALA A 483 -16.63 -11.10 -22.88
C ALA A 483 -15.41 -11.54 -23.69
N ASN A 484 -14.20 -11.10 -23.32
CA ASN A 484 -12.93 -11.35 -24.03
C ASN A 484 -11.95 -12.21 -23.20
N SER A 485 -12.48 -13.12 -22.39
CA SER A 485 -11.73 -13.96 -21.46
C SER A 485 -11.40 -15.36 -22.00
N GLU A 486 -11.44 -15.60 -23.32
CA GLU A 486 -11.26 -16.96 -23.87
C GLU A 486 -10.02 -17.68 -23.35
N LYS A 487 -8.92 -16.94 -23.23
CA LYS A 487 -7.62 -17.46 -22.84
C LYS A 487 -7.52 -17.73 -21.33
N LEU A 488 -8.36 -17.10 -20.50
CA LEU A 488 -8.45 -17.44 -19.08
C LEU A 488 -8.88 -18.90 -18.89
N PHE A 489 -9.68 -19.45 -19.80
CA PHE A 489 -10.19 -20.81 -19.67
C PHE A 489 -9.29 -21.87 -20.33
N ASP A 490 -8.15 -21.48 -20.91
CA ASP A 490 -7.17 -22.42 -21.47
C ASP A 490 -6.13 -22.80 -20.40
N TYR A 491 -6.16 -24.06 -19.99
CA TYR A 491 -5.24 -24.61 -18.99
C TYR A 491 -3.76 -24.66 -19.47
N ASN A 492 -3.49 -24.57 -20.77
CA ASN A 492 -2.12 -24.60 -21.31
C ASN A 492 -1.49 -23.20 -21.44
N HIS A 493 -2.13 -22.14 -20.93
CA HIS A 493 -1.60 -20.79 -20.99
C HIS A 493 -1.13 -20.30 -19.61
N PRO A 494 0.05 -19.67 -19.52
CA PRO A 494 0.59 -19.17 -18.27
C PRO A 494 -0.28 -18.03 -17.69
N GLU A 495 -0.15 -17.82 -16.39
CA GLU A 495 -1.05 -17.05 -15.51
C GLU A 495 -0.85 -15.52 -15.59
N ASP A 496 0.07 -15.07 -16.43
CA ASP A 496 0.50 -13.67 -16.53
C ASP A 496 -0.58 -12.79 -17.19
N ASP A 497 -0.61 -11.48 -16.88
CA ASP A 497 -1.45 -10.47 -17.55
C ASP A 497 -1.37 -10.52 -19.10
N GLY A 498 -0.26 -11.04 -19.64
CA GLY A 498 -0.02 -11.25 -21.08
C GLY A 498 -0.85 -12.36 -21.73
N ALA A 499 -1.55 -13.18 -20.94
CA ALA A 499 -2.39 -14.26 -21.42
C ALA A 499 -3.76 -13.81 -21.91
N TRP A 500 -4.07 -12.51 -21.96
CA TRP A 500 -5.39 -12.03 -22.39
C TRP A 500 -5.43 -11.64 -23.88
N ASN A 501 -6.62 -11.32 -24.38
CA ASN A 501 -6.78 -10.77 -25.73
C ASN A 501 -6.25 -9.32 -25.77
N GLU A 502 -5.67 -8.89 -26.89
CA GLU A 502 -5.18 -7.51 -27.10
C GLU A 502 -6.25 -6.45 -26.77
N PHE A 503 -7.52 -6.73 -27.05
CA PHE A 503 -8.62 -5.85 -26.67
C PHE A 503 -8.69 -5.63 -25.15
N ALA A 504 -8.62 -6.69 -24.34
CA ALA A 504 -8.67 -6.59 -22.88
C ALA A 504 -7.48 -5.77 -22.34
N GLY A 505 -6.28 -5.99 -22.88
CA GLY A 505 -5.10 -5.19 -22.53
C GLY A 505 -5.26 -3.70 -22.88
N ARG A 506 -5.90 -3.36 -24.00
CA ARG A 506 -6.21 -1.95 -24.34
C ARG A 506 -7.28 -1.34 -23.41
N VAL A 507 -8.30 -2.11 -23.05
CA VAL A 507 -9.35 -1.65 -22.11
C VAL A 507 -8.72 -1.28 -20.76
N GLU A 508 -7.92 -2.19 -20.20
CA GLU A 508 -7.16 -1.97 -18.96
C GLU A 508 -6.27 -0.72 -19.07
N ALA A 509 -5.45 -0.62 -20.12
CA ALA A 509 -4.56 0.53 -20.29
C ALA A 509 -5.29 1.88 -20.38
N GLN A 510 -6.45 1.95 -21.06
CA GLN A 510 -7.23 3.19 -21.16
C GLN A 510 -7.99 3.51 -19.87
N TYR A 511 -8.58 2.50 -19.21
CA TYR A 511 -9.29 2.66 -17.95
C TYR A 511 -8.35 3.18 -16.85
N SER A 512 -7.23 2.50 -16.66
CA SER A 512 -6.22 2.81 -15.66
C SER A 512 -5.47 4.10 -16.02
N GLY A 513 -5.26 4.35 -17.31
CA GLY A 513 -4.77 5.63 -17.81
C GLY A 513 -5.71 6.79 -17.50
N ALA A 514 -7.03 6.62 -17.65
CA ALA A 514 -8.01 7.66 -17.33
C ALA A 514 -7.97 8.04 -15.85
N MET A 515 -7.88 7.05 -14.95
CA MET A 515 -7.78 7.29 -13.51
C MET A 515 -6.56 8.14 -13.16
N ARG A 516 -5.38 7.74 -13.64
CA ARG A 516 -4.11 8.44 -13.41
C ARG A 516 -4.16 9.86 -13.96
N ARG A 517 -4.62 10.04 -15.19
CA ARG A 517 -4.65 11.35 -15.85
C ARG A 517 -5.63 12.32 -15.21
N MET A 518 -6.79 11.86 -14.73
CA MET A 518 -7.72 12.70 -13.98
C MET A 518 -7.12 13.11 -12.62
N ASN A 519 -6.52 12.17 -11.88
CA ASN A 519 -5.89 12.46 -10.60
C ASN A 519 -4.72 13.46 -10.73
N GLU A 520 -3.80 13.23 -11.67
CA GLU A 520 -2.67 14.13 -11.97
C GLU A 520 -3.11 15.56 -12.34
N ASN A 521 -4.37 15.71 -12.78
CA ASN A 521 -4.94 16.96 -13.21
C ASN A 521 -5.93 17.58 -12.23
N ASN A 522 -6.02 17.04 -11.01
CA ASN A 522 -6.91 17.51 -9.94
C ASN A 522 -8.40 17.46 -10.32
N LEU A 523 -8.81 16.38 -11.00
CA LEU A 523 -10.20 16.09 -11.29
C LEU A 523 -10.64 14.92 -10.41
N ASP A 524 -11.55 15.19 -9.48
CA ASP A 524 -12.16 14.15 -8.64
C ASP A 524 -13.21 13.36 -9.45
N PHE A 525 -13.16 12.04 -9.33
CA PHE A 525 -14.04 11.10 -10.03
C PHE A 525 -14.40 9.91 -9.15
N LEU A 526 -15.50 9.24 -9.49
CA LEU A 526 -15.88 7.93 -8.93
C LEU A 526 -16.18 6.96 -10.08
N ILE A 527 -16.34 5.68 -9.78
CA ILE A 527 -16.51 4.60 -10.77
C ILE A 527 -17.94 4.04 -10.75
N GLY A 528 -18.57 3.96 -11.91
CA GLY A 528 -19.89 3.38 -12.08
C GLY A 528 -19.82 2.02 -12.75
N ASP A 529 -20.08 0.95 -11.99
CA ASP A 529 -20.40 -0.36 -12.55
C ASP A 529 -21.90 -0.46 -12.92
N THR A 530 -22.29 -1.57 -13.53
CA THR A 530 -23.69 -1.82 -13.94
C THR A 530 -24.68 -1.69 -12.77
N TYR A 531 -24.30 -2.12 -11.56
CA TYR A 531 -25.15 -2.01 -10.37
C TYR A 531 -25.47 -0.54 -10.03
N TYR A 532 -24.47 0.32 -9.94
CA TYR A 532 -24.69 1.73 -9.61
C TYR A 532 -25.33 2.51 -10.76
N LEU A 533 -24.98 2.23 -12.01
CA LEU A 533 -25.58 2.86 -13.19
C LEU A 533 -27.08 2.52 -13.33
N ASN A 534 -27.50 1.31 -12.98
CA ASN A 534 -28.91 0.93 -12.95
C ASN A 534 -29.71 1.64 -11.86
N LYS A 535 -29.07 1.98 -10.73
CA LYS A 535 -29.68 2.78 -9.65
C LYS A 535 -29.66 4.28 -9.91
N ALA A 536 -28.93 4.71 -10.94
CA ALA A 536 -28.71 6.11 -11.19
C ALA A 536 -29.98 6.81 -11.67
N THR A 537 -30.25 7.99 -11.10
CA THR A 537 -31.37 8.84 -11.48
C THR A 537 -30.87 10.13 -12.13
N LEU A 538 -31.69 10.76 -12.97
CA LEU A 538 -31.35 12.02 -13.62
C LEU A 538 -32.03 13.17 -12.89
N LYS A 539 -31.26 14.20 -12.54
CA LYS A 539 -31.76 15.45 -11.98
C LYS A 539 -31.53 16.59 -12.97
N VAL A 540 -32.62 17.23 -13.38
CA VAL A 540 -32.60 18.42 -14.25
C VAL A 540 -32.83 19.65 -13.38
N ALA A 541 -31.95 20.64 -13.48
CA ALA A 541 -32.07 21.95 -12.86
C ALA A 541 -31.80 23.05 -13.90
N GLY A 542 -32.88 23.59 -14.49
CA GLY A 542 -32.76 24.51 -15.63
C GLY A 542 -32.13 23.81 -16.84
N LYS A 543 -31.00 24.34 -17.34
CA LYS A 543 -30.22 23.74 -18.44
C LYS A 543 -29.16 22.74 -17.96
N GLN A 544 -28.96 22.60 -16.65
CA GLN A 544 -28.00 21.66 -16.09
C GLN A 544 -28.65 20.32 -15.82
N ILE A 545 -27.96 19.24 -16.18
CA ILE A 545 -28.35 17.86 -15.92
C ILE A 545 -27.24 17.18 -15.14
N SER A 546 -27.62 16.31 -14.22
CA SER A 546 -26.68 15.48 -13.50
C SER A 546 -27.22 14.09 -13.22
N LEU A 547 -26.33 13.12 -13.23
CA LEU A 547 -26.58 11.76 -12.80
C LEU A 547 -26.41 11.69 -11.28
N LEU A 548 -27.39 11.15 -10.57
CA LEU A 548 -27.38 10.99 -9.12
C LEU A 548 -27.24 9.53 -8.73
N ILE A 549 -26.27 9.23 -7.87
CA ILE A 549 -26.04 7.91 -7.28
C ILE A 549 -25.75 8.11 -5.79
N ASN A 550 -26.59 7.55 -4.92
CA ASN A 550 -26.43 7.54 -3.45
C ASN A 550 -26.02 8.90 -2.81
N GLY A 551 -26.50 10.01 -3.34
CA GLY A 551 -26.21 11.36 -2.83
C GLY A 551 -24.98 12.05 -3.45
N HIS A 552 -24.32 11.42 -4.40
CA HIS A 552 -23.31 12.02 -5.27
C HIS A 552 -23.94 12.48 -6.59
N GLN A 553 -23.35 13.51 -7.20
CA GLN A 553 -23.87 14.17 -8.38
C GLN A 553 -22.78 14.29 -9.44
N PHE A 554 -23.01 13.69 -10.61
CA PHE A 554 -22.06 13.69 -11.72
C PHE A 554 -22.61 14.48 -12.90
N SER A 555 -21.77 15.32 -13.47
CA SER A 555 -22.11 16.18 -14.62
C SER A 555 -21.42 15.72 -15.91
N SER A 556 -20.41 14.84 -15.78
CA SER A 556 -19.76 14.14 -16.89
C SER A 556 -19.68 12.64 -16.66
N ILE A 557 -19.77 11.87 -17.76
CA ILE A 557 -19.48 10.43 -17.79
C ILE A 557 -18.31 10.17 -18.74
N VAL A 558 -17.36 9.34 -18.33
CA VAL A 558 -16.25 8.87 -19.16
C VAL A 558 -16.46 7.39 -19.49
N LEU A 559 -16.40 7.04 -20.78
CA LEU A 559 -16.47 5.66 -21.23
C LEU A 559 -15.10 5.21 -21.74
N PRO A 560 -14.48 4.20 -21.10
CA PRO A 560 -13.34 3.49 -21.68
C PRO A 560 -13.77 2.73 -22.96
N PRO A 561 -12.82 2.15 -23.72
CA PRO A 561 -13.17 1.18 -24.76
C PRO A 561 -14.02 0.05 -24.18
N MET A 562 -15.09 -0.34 -24.86
CA MET A 562 -15.98 -1.43 -24.41
C MET A 562 -16.49 -2.21 -25.62
N SER A 563 -16.59 -3.53 -25.47
CA SER A 563 -17.24 -4.41 -26.47
C SER A 563 -18.68 -4.71 -26.10
N VAL A 564 -19.01 -4.64 -24.81
CA VAL A 564 -20.30 -5.07 -24.23
C VAL A 564 -20.77 -4.06 -23.19
N VAL A 565 -22.09 -3.82 -23.17
CA VAL A 565 -22.79 -3.12 -22.09
C VAL A 565 -24.24 -3.59 -22.00
N SER A 566 -24.82 -3.65 -20.81
CA SER A 566 -26.25 -3.95 -20.66
C SER A 566 -27.16 -2.90 -21.32
N ARG A 567 -28.32 -3.35 -21.83
CA ARG A 567 -29.30 -2.47 -22.49
C ARG A 567 -29.82 -1.36 -21.58
N PRO A 568 -30.14 -1.59 -20.29
CA PRO A 568 -30.56 -0.52 -19.38
C PRO A 568 -29.49 0.56 -19.19
N VAL A 569 -28.22 0.15 -19.06
CA VAL A 569 -27.09 1.08 -18.93
C VAL A 569 -26.88 1.88 -20.22
N ALA A 570 -26.88 1.23 -21.38
CA ALA A 570 -26.82 1.92 -22.68
C ALA A 570 -27.92 2.98 -22.83
N ASN A 571 -29.16 2.64 -22.45
CA ASN A 571 -30.26 3.58 -22.48
C ASN A 571 -30.07 4.74 -21.49
N LYS A 572 -29.56 4.49 -20.28
CA LYS A 572 -29.26 5.53 -19.28
C LYS A 572 -28.20 6.52 -19.79
N LEU A 573 -27.13 6.00 -20.40
CA LEU A 573 -26.06 6.80 -21.00
C LEU A 573 -26.59 7.70 -22.13
N LEU A 574 -27.41 7.12 -23.02
CA LEU A 574 -28.06 7.86 -24.10
C LEU A 574 -29.04 8.91 -23.57
N GLU A 575 -29.85 8.57 -22.57
CA GLU A 575 -30.80 9.50 -21.95
C GLU A 575 -30.08 10.70 -21.32
N PHE A 576 -29.01 10.43 -20.58
CA PHE A 576 -28.16 11.48 -19.99
C PHE A 576 -27.59 12.41 -21.06
N ALA A 577 -27.02 11.86 -22.13
CA ALA A 577 -26.49 12.63 -23.24
C ALA A 577 -27.57 13.44 -23.96
N LYS A 578 -28.73 12.85 -24.29
CA LYS A 578 -29.84 13.56 -24.95
C LYS A 578 -30.38 14.74 -24.14
N LYS A 579 -30.28 14.68 -22.80
CA LYS A 579 -30.67 15.76 -21.90
C LYS A 579 -29.56 16.79 -21.64
N GLY A 580 -28.42 16.67 -22.33
CA GLY A 580 -27.31 17.65 -22.30
C GLY A 580 -26.13 17.26 -21.40
N GLY A 581 -26.10 16.05 -20.85
CA GLY A 581 -25.03 15.60 -19.95
C GLY A 581 -23.73 15.32 -20.69
N SER A 582 -22.59 15.77 -20.19
CA SER A 582 -21.32 15.62 -20.91
C SER A 582 -20.86 14.16 -20.92
N VAL A 583 -20.50 13.64 -22.08
CA VAL A 583 -19.94 12.29 -22.21
C VAL A 583 -18.62 12.34 -22.96
N VAL A 584 -17.60 11.64 -22.48
CA VAL A 584 -16.29 11.54 -23.14
C VAL A 584 -15.99 10.09 -23.47
N LEU A 585 -15.66 9.81 -24.73
CA LEU A 585 -15.34 8.47 -25.22
C LEU A 585 -13.82 8.32 -25.34
N LEU A 586 -13.25 7.26 -24.79
CA LEU A 586 -11.81 6.98 -24.86
C LEU A 586 -11.46 5.88 -25.88
N GLY A 587 -12.45 5.23 -26.48
CA GLY A 587 -12.24 4.10 -27.37
C GLY A 587 -13.51 3.68 -28.09
N GLU A 588 -13.50 2.44 -28.59
CA GLU A 588 -14.64 1.86 -29.30
C GLU A 588 -15.88 1.76 -28.38
N LEU A 589 -17.04 2.06 -28.96
CA LEU A 589 -18.33 1.86 -28.30
C LEU A 589 -18.78 0.40 -28.41
N PRO A 590 -19.52 -0.13 -27.42
CA PRO A 590 -19.94 -1.52 -27.40
C PRO A 590 -20.91 -1.82 -28.54
N THR A 591 -20.82 -3.04 -29.05
CA THR A 591 -21.74 -3.58 -30.06
C THR A 591 -22.51 -4.79 -29.57
N GLY A 592 -22.09 -5.41 -28.47
CA GLY A 592 -22.76 -6.53 -27.83
C GLY A 592 -23.43 -6.16 -26.50
N SER A 593 -24.20 -7.11 -25.98
CA SER A 593 -24.87 -7.00 -24.68
C SER A 593 -24.84 -8.34 -23.92
N PRO A 594 -24.91 -8.32 -22.57
CA PRO A 594 -25.18 -9.50 -21.78
C PRO A 594 -26.53 -10.17 -22.11
N GLU A 595 -27.50 -9.42 -22.66
CA GLU A 595 -28.84 -9.93 -22.97
C GLU A 595 -28.88 -10.78 -24.25
N VAL A 596 -28.13 -10.40 -25.29
CA VAL A 596 -28.20 -11.03 -26.62
C VAL A 596 -26.89 -11.69 -27.05
N GLY A 597 -25.75 -11.15 -26.64
CA GLY A 597 -24.43 -11.53 -27.14
C GLY A 597 -23.83 -10.46 -28.07
N GLU A 598 -22.93 -10.86 -28.95
CA GLU A 598 -22.32 -9.97 -29.94
C GLU A 598 -23.36 -9.40 -30.93
N GLN A 599 -23.11 -8.18 -31.45
CA GLN A 599 -23.96 -7.54 -32.46
C GLN A 599 -25.42 -7.32 -32.04
N ASP A 600 -25.67 -6.87 -30.81
CA ASP A 600 -27.00 -6.50 -30.35
C ASP A 600 -27.50 -5.22 -31.05
N PRO A 601 -28.54 -5.28 -31.89
CA PRO A 601 -29.02 -4.12 -32.64
C PRO A 601 -29.51 -2.99 -31.74
N VAL A 602 -30.00 -3.30 -30.52
CA VAL A 602 -30.45 -2.28 -29.56
C VAL A 602 -29.25 -1.48 -29.03
N ILE A 603 -28.14 -2.14 -28.71
CA ILE A 603 -26.91 -1.49 -28.26
C ILE A 603 -26.32 -0.66 -29.39
N ILE A 604 -26.20 -1.23 -30.59
CA ILE A 604 -25.65 -0.52 -31.76
C ILE A 604 -26.44 0.76 -32.02
N ALA A 605 -27.78 0.69 -32.05
CA ALA A 605 -28.63 1.87 -32.25
C ALA A 605 -28.48 2.89 -31.10
N ALA A 606 -28.39 2.43 -29.85
CA ALA A 606 -28.19 3.32 -28.70
C ALA A 606 -26.84 4.05 -28.76
N MET A 607 -25.76 3.33 -29.10
CA MET A 607 -24.41 3.88 -29.20
C MET A 607 -24.24 4.83 -30.39
N GLN A 608 -24.88 4.55 -31.52
CA GLN A 608 -24.99 5.51 -32.63
C GLN A 608 -25.74 6.78 -32.21
N GLY A 609 -26.86 6.61 -31.50
CA GLY A 609 -27.62 7.74 -30.94
C GLY A 609 -26.79 8.57 -29.96
N LEU A 610 -25.94 7.91 -29.16
CA LEU A 610 -25.05 8.56 -28.21
C LEU A 610 -24.01 9.41 -28.97
N LYS A 611 -23.34 8.81 -29.95
CA LYS A 611 -22.31 9.49 -30.77
C LYS A 611 -22.86 10.71 -31.53
N ASN A 612 -24.14 10.72 -31.86
CA ASN A 612 -24.80 11.84 -32.53
C ASN A 612 -25.16 13.02 -31.62
N CYS A 613 -25.02 12.90 -30.29
CA CYS A 613 -25.31 14.00 -29.36
C CYS A 613 -24.14 15.01 -29.32
N THR A 614 -24.45 16.31 -29.42
CA THR A 614 -23.44 17.39 -29.57
C THR A 614 -22.54 17.61 -28.34
N ASN A 615 -22.99 17.15 -27.19
CA ASN A 615 -22.31 17.21 -25.90
C ASN A 615 -21.41 15.99 -25.64
N VAL A 616 -21.30 15.06 -26.60
CA VAL A 616 -20.38 13.92 -26.57
C VAL A 616 -19.06 14.30 -27.23
N THR A 617 -17.96 14.07 -26.52
CA THR A 617 -16.60 14.31 -27.01
C THR A 617 -15.94 12.97 -27.30
N ASP A 618 -15.68 12.68 -28.57
CA ASP A 618 -15.04 11.45 -29.00
C ASP A 618 -13.51 11.63 -29.11
N LEU A 619 -12.76 11.01 -28.20
CA LEU A 619 -11.30 10.99 -28.21
C LEU A 619 -10.75 9.68 -28.78
N SER A 620 -11.60 8.77 -29.27
CA SER A 620 -11.19 7.41 -29.65
C SER A 620 -10.16 7.37 -30.80
N ALA A 621 -10.10 8.41 -31.62
CA ALA A 621 -9.15 8.53 -32.73
C ALA A 621 -7.79 9.13 -32.30
N ALA A 622 -7.65 9.60 -31.06
CA ALA A 622 -6.39 10.12 -30.55
C ALA A 622 -5.38 8.99 -30.35
N GLN A 623 -4.09 9.27 -30.57
CA GLN A 623 -3.02 8.32 -30.28
C GLN A 623 -2.96 7.94 -28.79
N ASN A 624 -3.31 8.88 -27.90
CA ASN A 624 -3.40 8.64 -26.46
C ASN A 624 -4.67 9.33 -25.90
N PRO A 625 -5.84 8.67 -25.98
CA PRO A 625 -7.12 9.25 -25.57
C PRO A 625 -7.13 9.70 -24.11
N SER A 626 -6.65 8.85 -23.18
CA SER A 626 -6.58 9.19 -21.76
C SER A 626 -5.73 10.43 -21.45
N ALA A 627 -4.69 10.72 -22.24
CA ALA A 627 -3.89 11.94 -22.07
C ALA A 627 -4.64 13.23 -22.46
N GLN A 628 -5.62 13.16 -23.37
CA GLN A 628 -6.43 14.31 -23.78
C GLN A 628 -7.67 14.52 -22.89
N LEU A 629 -8.06 13.49 -22.14
CA LEU A 629 -9.22 13.48 -21.26
C LEU A 629 -9.29 14.69 -20.30
N PRO A 630 -8.21 15.09 -19.59
CA PRO A 630 -8.30 16.20 -18.63
C PRO A 630 -8.68 17.53 -19.29
N ALA A 631 -8.17 17.82 -20.48
CA ALA A 631 -8.50 19.03 -21.21
C ALA A 631 -9.98 19.03 -21.65
N ALA A 632 -10.48 17.89 -22.14
CA ALA A 632 -11.88 17.73 -22.52
C ALA A 632 -12.82 17.97 -21.33
N LEU A 633 -12.52 17.40 -20.15
CA LEU A 633 -13.31 17.58 -18.94
C LEU A 633 -13.25 19.02 -18.39
N LYS A 634 -12.05 19.59 -18.25
CA LYS A 634 -11.87 20.95 -17.70
C LYS A 634 -12.55 22.05 -18.52
N SER A 635 -12.77 21.82 -19.82
CA SER A 635 -13.50 22.75 -20.67
C SER A 635 -15.00 22.85 -20.35
N LYS A 636 -15.55 21.86 -19.65
CA LYS A 636 -16.98 21.74 -19.34
C LYS A 636 -17.29 21.80 -17.84
N LEU A 637 -16.30 21.57 -16.99
CA LEU A 637 -16.47 21.41 -15.55
C LEU A 637 -15.83 22.55 -14.76
N PRO A 638 -16.46 23.01 -13.65
CA PRO A 638 -15.73 23.74 -12.64
C PRO A 638 -14.61 22.84 -12.12
N HIS A 639 -13.41 23.40 -11.96
CA HIS A 639 -12.25 22.63 -11.52
C HIS A 639 -11.34 23.50 -10.68
N ILE A 640 -10.57 22.89 -9.79
CA ILE A 640 -9.55 23.64 -9.06
C ILE A 640 -8.41 24.03 -10.00
N SER A 641 -7.90 25.24 -9.84
CA SER A 641 -6.73 25.73 -10.56
C SER A 641 -5.61 26.05 -9.57
N LEU A 642 -4.44 25.47 -9.82
CA LEU A 642 -3.28 25.53 -8.92
C LEU A 642 -2.10 26.18 -9.65
N LYS A 643 -2.02 27.51 -9.57
CA LYS A 643 -0.96 28.27 -10.25
C LYS A 643 0.36 28.15 -9.47
N ASN A 644 1.42 27.69 -10.15
CA ASN A 644 2.77 27.48 -9.60
C ASN A 644 2.89 26.35 -8.56
N ALA A 645 1.94 25.40 -8.53
CA ALA A 645 1.99 24.30 -7.57
C ALA A 645 2.83 23.09 -8.04
N GLY A 646 3.03 22.90 -9.35
CA GLY A 646 3.46 21.60 -9.87
C GLY A 646 2.45 20.50 -9.51
N ARG A 647 2.91 19.26 -9.30
CA ARG A 647 2.03 18.16 -8.84
C ARG A 647 1.75 18.28 -7.34
N LEU A 648 0.48 18.27 -6.97
CA LEU A 648 0.03 18.07 -5.60
C LEU A 648 -0.93 16.88 -5.57
N TYR A 649 -1.05 16.24 -4.41
CA TYR A 649 -2.13 15.29 -4.14
C TYR A 649 -3.31 16.07 -3.58
N THR A 650 -4.48 15.91 -4.22
CA THR A 650 -5.66 16.76 -3.94
C THR A 650 -6.94 15.95 -3.84
N ALA A 651 -7.88 16.45 -3.07
CA ALA A 651 -9.24 15.93 -2.99
C ALA A 651 -10.19 17.05 -2.55
N HIS A 652 -11.36 17.15 -3.18
CA HIS A 652 -12.44 18.04 -2.78
C HIS A 652 -13.50 17.25 -2.02
N ARG A 653 -13.74 17.63 -0.76
CA ARG A 653 -14.74 17.00 0.11
C ARG A 653 -15.74 18.01 0.66
N GLN A 654 -16.90 17.51 1.06
CA GLN A 654 -17.96 18.30 1.66
C GLN A 654 -18.36 17.75 3.03
N LEU A 655 -18.42 18.65 4.02
CA LEU A 655 -18.89 18.40 5.38
C LEU A 655 -20.04 19.36 5.69
N GLY A 656 -21.28 18.91 5.47
CA GLY A 656 -22.44 19.79 5.54
C GLY A 656 -22.32 20.94 4.53
N ASN A 657 -22.26 22.19 5.02
CA ASN A 657 -22.05 23.38 4.20
C ASN A 657 -20.59 23.84 4.11
N ILE A 658 -19.64 23.11 4.72
CA ILE A 658 -18.21 23.38 4.64
C ILE A 658 -17.62 22.60 3.47
N HIS A 659 -16.91 23.29 2.57
CA HIS A 659 -16.08 22.65 1.55
C HIS A 659 -14.64 22.55 2.05
N LEU A 660 -14.06 21.36 1.88
CA LEU A 660 -12.72 20.98 2.34
C LEU A 660 -11.88 20.60 1.12
N TYR A 661 -10.68 21.15 1.01
CA TYR A 661 -9.73 20.82 -0.05
C TYR A 661 -8.45 20.27 0.57
N TRP A 662 -8.13 19.01 0.29
CA TRP A 662 -6.82 18.45 0.63
C TRP A 662 -5.79 19.01 -0.32
N PHE A 663 -4.69 19.52 0.22
CA PHE A 663 -3.50 19.81 -0.55
C PHE A 663 -2.32 19.19 0.16
N ALA A 664 -1.59 18.32 -0.55
CA ALA A 664 -0.37 17.74 -0.05
C ALA A 664 0.76 17.78 -1.09
N ASN A 665 1.95 18.15 -0.60
CA ASN A 665 3.18 18.15 -1.34
C ASN A 665 3.96 16.87 -1.03
N ASN A 666 4.26 16.03 -2.02
CA ASN A 666 5.10 14.84 -1.84
C ASN A 666 6.51 15.00 -2.40
N GLU A 667 6.93 16.24 -2.68
CA GLU A 667 8.26 16.56 -3.14
C GLU A 667 9.12 17.11 -1.99
N SER A 668 10.45 17.02 -2.16
CA SER A 668 11.44 17.53 -1.21
C SER A 668 11.62 19.06 -1.25
N VAL A 669 10.87 19.75 -2.10
CA VAL A 669 10.96 21.20 -2.32
C VAL A 669 9.70 21.92 -1.84
N GLU A 670 9.87 23.12 -1.31
CA GLU A 670 8.74 23.98 -0.91
C GLU A 670 7.96 24.48 -2.13
N LYS A 671 6.64 24.53 -2.00
CA LYS A 671 5.72 24.94 -3.07
C LYS A 671 4.88 26.13 -2.61
N THR A 672 5.06 27.28 -3.25
CA THR A 672 4.20 28.45 -3.07
C THR A 672 3.31 28.64 -4.30
N PHE A 673 1.99 28.59 -4.09
CA PHE A 673 1.01 28.57 -5.17
C PHE A 673 -0.24 29.39 -4.84
N VAL A 674 -1.04 29.66 -5.86
CA VAL A 674 -2.40 30.20 -5.67
C VAL A 674 -3.40 29.10 -6.02
N ALA A 675 -4.21 28.73 -5.03
CA ALA A 675 -5.35 27.85 -5.21
C ALA A 675 -6.59 28.66 -5.54
N SER A 676 -7.14 28.47 -6.73
CA SER A 676 -8.43 28.99 -7.14
C SER A 676 -9.45 27.86 -7.09
N VAL A 677 -10.38 27.90 -6.15
CA VAL A 677 -11.38 26.83 -5.97
C VAL A 677 -12.80 27.32 -6.33
N PRO A 678 -13.62 26.47 -6.99
CA PRO A 678 -14.92 26.89 -7.51
C PRO A 678 -16.04 26.88 -6.45
N GLN A 679 -15.86 26.18 -5.32
CA GLN A 679 -16.89 26.02 -4.29
C GLN A 679 -16.35 26.42 -2.90
N GLY A 680 -17.23 26.96 -2.06
CA GLY A 680 -16.88 27.44 -0.70
C GLY A 680 -17.27 28.89 -0.43
N THR A 681 -17.94 29.13 0.70
CA THR A 681 -18.34 30.47 1.17
C THR A 681 -17.84 30.71 2.59
N GLY A 682 -17.89 31.97 3.06
CA GLY A 682 -17.39 32.36 4.40
C GLY A 682 -15.86 32.42 4.51
N GLY A 683 -15.35 32.31 5.72
CA GLY A 683 -13.91 32.37 6.03
C GLY A 683 -13.14 31.13 5.53
N ALA A 684 -11.91 31.34 5.07
CA ALA A 684 -11.00 30.26 4.71
C ALA A 684 -10.11 29.91 5.91
N GLU A 685 -9.90 28.62 6.16
CA GLU A 685 -9.16 28.10 7.30
C GLU A 685 -8.22 26.97 6.86
N ILE A 686 -7.01 26.92 7.40
CA ILE A 686 -6.14 25.73 7.34
C ILE A 686 -6.37 24.90 8.58
N TRP A 687 -6.78 23.65 8.38
CA TRP A 687 -6.86 22.63 9.41
C TRP A 687 -5.60 21.77 9.32
N ASN A 688 -4.63 22.05 10.20
CA ASN A 688 -3.32 21.43 10.17
C ASN A 688 -3.36 20.05 10.88
N CYS A 689 -3.18 18.98 10.10
CA CYS A 689 -3.25 17.62 10.63
C CYS A 689 -2.06 17.26 11.54
N GLU A 690 -0.92 17.95 11.46
CA GLU A 690 0.26 17.64 12.29
C GLU A 690 0.08 18.05 13.75
N ASN A 691 -0.60 19.18 13.99
CA ASN A 691 -0.75 19.74 15.33
C ASN A 691 -2.21 20.00 15.77
N GLY A 692 -3.19 19.73 14.90
CA GLY A 692 -4.60 19.89 15.20
C GLY A 692 -5.10 21.33 15.25
N THR A 693 -4.29 22.31 14.85
CA THR A 693 -4.69 23.72 14.85
C THR A 693 -5.58 24.06 13.65
N VAL A 694 -6.53 24.96 13.87
CA VAL A 694 -7.35 25.58 12.83
C VAL A 694 -6.99 27.05 12.77
N SER A 695 -6.44 27.50 11.65
CA SER A 695 -5.94 28.87 11.48
C SER A 695 -6.62 29.57 10.31
N PRO A 696 -7.18 30.78 10.48
CA PRO A 696 -7.77 31.52 9.36
C PRO A 696 -6.71 31.95 8.35
N VAL A 697 -7.06 31.93 7.07
CA VAL A 697 -6.20 32.39 5.95
C VAL A 697 -6.94 33.38 5.06
N GLU A 698 -6.20 34.28 4.43
CA GLU A 698 -6.77 35.27 3.53
C GLU A 698 -7.28 34.60 2.24
N ALA A 699 -8.51 34.92 1.86
CA ALA A 699 -9.11 34.46 0.63
C ALA A 699 -9.80 35.63 -0.07
N THR A 700 -9.51 35.82 -1.36
CA THR A 700 -10.19 36.81 -2.20
C THR A 700 -11.16 36.11 -3.14
N THR A 701 -12.15 36.84 -3.64
CA THR A 701 -13.11 36.30 -4.63
C THR A 701 -12.90 37.01 -5.96
N ALA A 702 -12.67 36.25 -7.03
CA ALA A 702 -12.54 36.79 -8.38
C ALA A 702 -13.09 35.77 -9.39
N ASN A 703 -13.86 36.24 -10.38
CA ASN A 703 -14.44 35.42 -11.47
C ASN A 703 -15.22 34.18 -10.99
N GLY A 704 -15.89 34.26 -9.84
CA GLY A 704 -16.63 33.13 -9.25
C GLY A 704 -15.77 32.11 -8.50
N TYR A 705 -14.46 32.34 -8.38
CA TYR A 705 -13.53 31.48 -7.63
C TYR A 705 -13.08 32.14 -6.32
N ARG A 706 -12.82 31.30 -5.32
CA ARG A 706 -12.10 31.67 -4.09
C ARG A 706 -10.61 31.44 -4.31
N ASN A 707 -9.82 32.51 -4.16
CA ASN A 707 -8.37 32.48 -4.38
C ASN A 707 -7.64 32.57 -3.04
N VAL A 708 -6.76 31.62 -2.78
CA VAL A 708 -5.94 31.57 -1.55
C VAL A 708 -4.48 31.37 -1.96
N LYS A 709 -3.59 32.24 -1.46
CA LYS A 709 -2.15 32.05 -1.61
C LYS A 709 -1.67 31.13 -0.49
N LEU A 710 -1.06 30.01 -0.86
CA LEU A 710 -0.63 28.96 0.05
C LEU A 710 0.84 28.64 -0.15
N THR A 711 1.47 28.15 0.92
CA THR A 711 2.80 27.56 0.89
C THR A 711 2.70 26.19 1.55
N LEU A 712 3.18 25.17 0.85
CA LEU A 712 3.38 23.82 1.39
C LEU A 712 4.88 23.55 1.48
N HIS A 713 5.38 23.29 2.67
CA HIS A 713 6.73 22.80 2.88
C HIS A 713 6.90 21.39 2.32
N PRO A 714 8.14 20.87 2.19
CA PRO A 714 8.37 19.50 1.75
C PRO A 714 7.56 18.50 2.59
N TYR A 715 6.83 17.59 1.92
CA TYR A 715 5.99 16.57 2.56
C TYR A 715 4.77 17.08 3.37
N GLU A 716 4.51 18.39 3.39
CA GLU A 716 3.39 18.97 4.13
C GLU A 716 2.04 18.65 3.47
N GLY A 717 1.01 18.44 4.30
CA GLY A 717 -0.38 18.24 3.84
C GLY A 717 -1.39 18.74 4.87
N TYR A 718 -2.45 19.41 4.42
CA TYR A 718 -3.53 19.90 5.28
C TYR A 718 -4.86 20.08 4.51
N TRP A 719 -5.95 20.27 5.26
CA TRP A 719 -7.23 20.66 4.69
C TRP A 719 -7.38 22.18 4.66
N LEU A 720 -7.65 22.75 3.49
CA LEU A 720 -8.18 24.10 3.35
C LEU A 720 -9.71 24.03 3.42
N ALA A 721 -10.29 24.56 4.49
CA ALA A 721 -11.73 24.61 4.71
C ALA A 721 -12.30 25.98 4.37
N PHE A 722 -13.49 26.01 3.75
CA PHE A 722 -14.30 27.21 3.59
C PHE A 722 -15.55 27.10 4.46
N ASN A 723 -15.54 27.80 5.59
CA ASN A 723 -16.57 27.72 6.62
C ASN A 723 -17.51 28.94 6.54
N PRO A 724 -18.80 28.75 6.18
CA PRO A 724 -19.77 29.83 6.07
C PRO A 724 -20.01 30.61 7.38
N ASN A 725 -19.74 29.96 8.52
CA ASN A 725 -19.97 30.55 9.85
C ASN A 725 -18.74 31.26 10.42
N SER A 726 -17.58 31.19 9.74
CA SER A 726 -16.35 31.85 10.17
C SER A 726 -16.21 33.23 9.53
N ALA A 727 -15.79 34.22 10.34
CA ALA A 727 -15.58 35.59 9.87
C ALA A 727 -14.39 35.69 8.90
N ILE A 728 -14.50 36.55 7.89
CA ILE A 728 -13.42 36.86 6.95
C ILE A 728 -12.50 37.90 7.58
N LYS A 729 -11.47 37.50 8.35
CA LYS A 729 -10.40 38.41 8.78
C LYS A 729 -9.09 37.69 9.14
N VAL A 730 -7.99 38.12 8.52
CA VAL A 730 -6.67 38.29 9.18
C VAL A 730 -5.92 39.42 8.46
N ALA A 731 -5.41 40.40 9.21
CA ALA A 731 -4.42 41.35 8.70
C ALA A 731 -3.02 40.73 8.82
N PRO A 732 -2.15 40.84 7.79
CA PRO A 732 -0.80 40.34 7.89
C PRO A 732 -0.06 41.03 9.03
N ARG A 733 0.48 40.27 9.98
CA ARG A 733 1.47 40.78 10.93
C ARG A 733 2.84 40.65 10.29
N THR A 734 3.46 41.78 9.98
CA THR A 734 4.87 41.81 9.59
C THR A 734 5.71 41.51 10.83
N VAL A 735 6.23 40.28 10.91
CA VAL A 735 7.20 39.88 11.94
C VAL A 735 8.58 40.28 11.44
N LYS A 736 9.30 41.11 12.19
CA LYS A 736 10.72 41.37 11.89
C LYS A 736 11.57 40.26 12.50
N THR A 737 12.33 39.57 11.65
CA THR A 737 13.24 38.49 12.07
C THR A 737 14.71 38.90 11.96
N LEU A 738 15.52 38.54 12.95
CA LEU A 738 16.99 38.58 12.90
C LEU A 738 17.50 37.14 12.94
N THR A 739 18.34 36.76 11.98
CA THR A 739 18.91 35.41 11.87
C THR A 739 20.39 35.43 12.23
N ARG A 740 20.83 34.51 13.11
CA ARG A 740 22.24 34.27 13.46
C ARG A 740 22.60 32.82 13.21
N GLN A 741 23.51 32.57 12.27
CA GLN A 741 24.02 31.22 11.98
C GLN A 741 24.98 30.75 13.07
N LEU A 742 24.99 29.44 13.34
CA LEU A 742 25.86 28.79 14.32
C LEU A 742 27.03 28.11 13.60
N GLU A 743 28.13 28.84 13.44
CA GLU A 743 29.32 28.40 12.71
C GLU A 743 30.33 27.64 13.58
N GLY A 744 31.23 26.88 12.94
CA GLY A 744 32.31 26.13 13.59
C GLY A 744 31.88 24.78 14.16
N ASP A 745 32.79 24.14 14.87
CA ASP A 745 32.63 22.77 15.35
C ASP A 745 31.47 22.57 16.33
N TRP A 746 30.95 21.35 16.31
CA TRP A 746 29.97 20.82 17.25
C TRP A 746 30.61 19.68 18.04
N ALA A 747 30.27 19.59 19.31
CA ALA A 747 30.72 18.49 20.13
C ALA A 747 29.72 17.33 19.97
N ILE A 748 30.15 16.27 19.28
CA ILE A 748 29.33 15.12 18.91
C ILE A 748 29.48 13.97 19.92
N SER A 749 28.39 13.23 20.14
CA SER A 749 28.34 12.05 21.03
C SER A 749 27.26 11.04 20.60
N TYR A 750 27.34 9.82 21.10
CA TYR A 750 26.49 8.69 20.71
C TYR A 750 25.70 8.18 21.93
N PRO A 751 24.43 8.59 22.10
CA PRO A 751 23.68 8.27 23.31
C PRO A 751 23.42 6.77 23.44
N GLY A 752 23.96 6.16 24.50
CA GLY A 752 23.76 4.74 24.80
C GLY A 752 24.59 3.78 23.95
N VAL A 753 25.59 4.29 23.21
CA VAL A 753 26.43 3.50 22.31
C VAL A 753 27.88 3.62 22.74
N ASP A 754 28.47 2.49 23.15
CA ASP A 754 29.88 2.40 23.52
C ASP A 754 30.73 1.72 22.43
N THR A 755 30.07 1.18 21.40
CA THR A 755 30.67 0.34 20.38
C THR A 755 30.03 0.57 19.03
N ILE A 756 30.86 0.70 17.98
CA ILE A 756 30.44 0.71 16.58
C ILE A 756 31.14 -0.43 15.83
N PHE A 757 30.39 -1.14 14.99
CA PHE A 757 30.90 -2.25 14.20
C PHE A 757 30.97 -1.88 12.72
N ARG A 758 31.94 -2.48 12.02
CA ARG A 758 32.14 -2.32 10.58
C ARG A 758 32.37 -3.66 9.91
N THR A 759 31.68 -3.88 8.79
CA THR A 759 31.80 -5.07 7.93
C THR A 759 32.20 -4.72 6.50
N SER A 760 31.99 -3.48 6.09
CA SER A 760 32.34 -2.99 4.76
C SER A 760 33.10 -1.67 4.77
N ALA A 761 33.84 -1.43 3.70
CA ALA A 761 34.69 -0.26 3.50
C ALA A 761 34.87 0.00 1.99
N SER A 762 35.43 1.16 1.62
CA SER A 762 35.83 1.40 0.23
C SER A 762 36.98 0.47 -0.12
N ALA A 763 36.90 -0.20 -1.27
CA ALA A 763 37.79 -1.28 -1.66
C ALA A 763 38.34 -1.13 -3.09
N PHE A 764 39.57 -1.59 -3.27
CA PHE A 764 40.24 -1.72 -4.57
C PHE A 764 40.89 -3.10 -4.67
N PHE A 765 40.68 -3.77 -5.81
CA PHE A 765 41.18 -5.11 -6.08
C PHE A 765 42.30 -5.04 -7.12
N SER A 766 43.40 -5.77 -6.88
CA SER A 766 44.58 -5.74 -7.74
C SER A 766 45.25 -7.11 -7.89
N ASP A 767 45.72 -7.42 -9.10
CA ASP A 767 46.51 -8.62 -9.43
C ASP A 767 48.01 -8.49 -9.09
N ASP A 768 48.37 -7.48 -8.30
CA ASP A 768 49.75 -7.23 -7.92
C ASP A 768 50.39 -8.44 -7.21
N SER A 769 51.67 -8.70 -7.50
CA SER A 769 52.39 -9.83 -6.91
C SER A 769 52.66 -9.67 -5.41
N ALA A 770 52.64 -8.44 -4.90
CA ALA A 770 52.83 -8.04 -3.51
C ALA A 770 51.97 -6.81 -3.15
N VAL A 771 51.76 -6.58 -1.85
CA VAL A 771 51.03 -5.40 -1.33
C VAL A 771 51.75 -4.10 -1.73
N LYS A 772 51.00 -3.11 -2.24
CA LYS A 772 51.47 -1.75 -2.55
C LYS A 772 51.14 -0.77 -1.41
N PRO A 773 52.12 -0.34 -0.59
CA PRO A 773 51.90 0.62 0.49
C PRO A 773 51.27 1.95 0.04
N ALA A 774 51.59 2.42 -1.18
CA ALA A 774 51.06 3.68 -1.71
C ALA A 774 49.52 3.73 -1.78
N LEU A 775 48.85 2.57 -1.88
CA LEU A 775 47.40 2.45 -1.85
C LEU A 775 46.81 2.50 -0.43
N LEU A 776 47.65 2.43 0.61
CA LEU A 776 47.24 2.37 2.02
C LEU A 776 47.71 3.60 2.82
N THR A 777 48.57 4.44 2.24
CA THR A 777 49.15 5.61 2.93
C THR A 777 48.28 6.86 2.86
N ASN A 778 47.18 6.85 2.11
CA ASN A 778 46.33 8.02 1.98
C ASN A 778 45.56 8.29 3.28
N ARG A 779 45.57 9.54 3.74
CA ARG A 779 44.82 9.97 4.94
C ARG A 779 43.34 10.22 4.67
N THR A 780 42.92 10.17 3.41
CA THR A 780 41.53 10.27 2.98
C THR A 780 41.16 9.03 2.20
N VAL A 781 39.92 8.58 2.36
CA VAL A 781 39.37 7.46 1.58
C VAL A 781 39.28 7.88 0.12
N ASP A 782 39.77 7.04 -0.79
CA ASP A 782 39.68 7.30 -2.23
C ASP A 782 38.22 7.18 -2.71
N PRO A 783 37.60 8.26 -3.22
CA PRO A 783 36.21 8.23 -3.63
C PRO A 783 35.96 7.41 -4.91
N SER A 784 37.01 7.01 -5.64
CA SER A 784 36.89 6.13 -6.80
C SER A 784 36.77 4.65 -6.42
N TRP A 785 37.10 4.29 -5.18
CA TRP A 785 37.02 2.92 -4.70
C TRP A 785 35.58 2.54 -4.40
N LYS A 786 35.20 1.33 -4.79
CA LYS A 786 33.82 0.85 -4.58
C LYS A 786 33.69 0.25 -3.20
N ARG A 787 32.55 0.47 -2.56
CA ARG A 787 32.24 -0.18 -1.29
C ARG A 787 32.21 -1.69 -1.47
N SER A 788 32.89 -2.42 -0.59
CA SER A 788 32.85 -3.88 -0.54
C SER A 788 32.98 -4.37 0.89
N SER A 789 32.25 -5.41 1.22
CA SER A 789 32.41 -6.10 2.50
C SER A 789 33.78 -6.76 2.57
N PHE A 790 34.39 -6.75 3.74
CA PHE A 790 35.60 -7.54 4.01
C PHE A 790 35.27 -8.84 4.74
N ILE A 791 33.98 -9.17 4.91
CA ILE A 791 33.54 -10.40 5.59
C ILE A 791 33.65 -11.61 4.65
N LYS A 792 34.12 -12.73 5.20
CA LYS A 792 34.25 -14.01 4.50
C LYS A 792 32.91 -14.45 3.88
N GLY A 793 32.96 -14.82 2.61
CA GLY A 793 31.81 -15.35 1.87
C GLY A 793 30.76 -14.29 1.50
N SER A 794 30.96 -13.02 1.89
CA SER A 794 30.08 -11.93 1.47
C SER A 794 30.07 -11.80 -0.05
N LEU A 795 28.92 -11.37 -0.56
CA LEU A 795 28.75 -11.11 -1.98
C LEU A 795 28.93 -9.62 -2.22
N THR A 796 29.87 -9.28 -3.09
CA THR A 796 30.05 -7.91 -3.57
C THR A 796 29.14 -7.68 -4.76
N ARG A 797 28.59 -6.47 -4.81
CA ARG A 797 27.78 -6.00 -5.93
C ARG A 797 28.65 -5.80 -7.18
N VAL A 798 28.28 -6.40 -8.30
CA VAL A 798 28.91 -6.26 -9.60
C VAL A 798 27.83 -5.91 -10.62
N VAL A 799 27.94 -4.73 -11.22
CA VAL A 799 27.07 -4.35 -12.33
C VAL A 799 27.54 -5.14 -13.56
N SER A 800 26.72 -6.07 -14.05
CA SER A 800 27.04 -6.79 -15.28
C SER A 800 26.89 -5.88 -16.51
N THR A 801 27.51 -6.26 -17.62
CA THR A 801 27.53 -5.51 -18.89
C THR A 801 26.15 -5.30 -19.51
N ASP A 802 25.13 -6.05 -19.07
CA ASP A 802 23.71 -5.92 -19.43
C ASP A 802 22.93 -4.96 -18.49
N GLY A 803 23.61 -4.28 -17.56
CA GLY A 803 23.02 -3.36 -16.60
C GLY A 803 22.26 -4.05 -15.46
N LYS A 804 22.29 -5.39 -15.38
CA LYS A 804 21.70 -6.12 -14.25
C LYS A 804 22.65 -6.15 -13.07
N ASP A 805 22.07 -6.09 -11.88
CA ASP A 805 22.83 -6.20 -10.66
C ASP A 805 23.13 -7.68 -10.35
N LYS A 806 24.40 -8.07 -10.39
CA LYS A 806 24.83 -9.43 -10.02
C LYS A 806 25.69 -9.36 -8.77
N ARG A 807 25.42 -10.27 -7.84
CA ARG A 807 26.23 -10.44 -6.64
C ARG A 807 27.23 -11.55 -6.86
N GLN A 808 28.51 -11.26 -6.65
CA GLN A 808 29.62 -12.19 -6.84
C GLN A 808 30.39 -12.33 -5.53
N GLU A 809 30.84 -13.54 -5.20
CA GLU A 809 31.74 -13.73 -4.07
C GLU A 809 32.99 -12.88 -4.28
N LEU A 810 33.52 -12.26 -3.22
CA LEU A 810 34.74 -11.45 -3.32
C LEU A 810 35.88 -12.14 -4.08
N LYS A 811 36.04 -13.45 -3.89
CA LYS A 811 37.08 -14.25 -4.55
C LYS A 811 36.93 -14.26 -6.09
N SER A 812 35.72 -14.11 -6.60
CA SER A 812 35.43 -14.12 -8.04
C SER A 812 35.63 -12.78 -8.73
N LEU A 813 35.92 -11.70 -7.98
CA LEU A 813 36.19 -10.37 -8.54
C LEU A 813 37.57 -10.25 -9.21
N GLY A 814 38.46 -11.25 -9.05
CA GLY A 814 39.86 -11.16 -9.48
C GLY A 814 40.71 -10.31 -8.53
N GLY A 815 42.04 -10.32 -8.71
CA GLY A 815 42.98 -9.64 -7.82
C GLY A 815 43.55 -10.55 -6.73
N LYS A 816 44.88 -10.71 -6.70
CA LYS A 816 45.62 -11.39 -5.61
C LYS A 816 45.52 -10.65 -4.28
N TYR A 817 45.38 -9.32 -4.30
CA TYR A 817 45.21 -8.51 -3.10
C TYR A 817 43.99 -7.60 -3.22
N ALA A 818 43.24 -7.52 -2.12
CA ALA A 818 42.18 -6.55 -1.92
C ALA A 818 42.63 -5.54 -0.86
N TYR A 819 42.48 -4.26 -1.18
CA TYR A 819 42.83 -3.13 -0.34
C TYR A 819 41.54 -2.49 0.14
N TRP A 820 41.43 -2.22 1.44
CA TRP A 820 40.31 -1.48 2.02
C TRP A 820 40.79 -0.22 2.71
N GLN A 821 39.96 0.80 2.63
CA GLN A 821 40.08 2.05 3.37
C GLN A 821 38.73 2.40 3.97
N LEU A 822 38.71 2.68 5.27
CA LEU A 822 37.53 3.21 5.95
C LEU A 822 37.86 4.39 6.84
N THR A 823 36.87 5.26 6.99
CA THR A 823 36.90 6.33 7.97
C THR A 823 36.64 5.75 9.36
N ILE A 824 37.54 6.04 10.30
CA ILE A 824 37.42 5.63 11.70
C ILE A 824 36.22 6.39 12.31
N PRO A 825 35.31 5.69 13.01
CA PRO A 825 34.20 6.33 13.70
C PRO A 825 34.65 7.50 14.57
N ALA A 826 34.08 8.67 14.36
CA ALA A 826 34.53 9.89 15.04
C ALA A 826 34.44 9.73 16.57
N GLY A 827 35.55 9.92 17.28
CA GLY A 827 35.58 9.76 18.74
C GLY A 827 35.80 8.31 19.21
N ALA A 828 36.10 7.37 18.30
CA ALA A 828 36.65 6.08 18.68
C ALA A 828 37.99 6.25 19.42
N ARG A 829 38.15 5.52 20.53
CA ARG A 829 39.36 5.53 21.37
C ARG A 829 40.22 4.29 21.18
N GLU A 830 39.64 3.22 20.66
CA GLU A 830 40.30 1.93 20.46
C GLU A 830 39.61 1.18 19.32
N VAL A 831 40.38 0.47 18.50
CA VAL A 831 39.89 -0.46 17.48
C VAL A 831 40.31 -1.87 17.85
N ILE A 832 39.37 -2.80 17.79
CA ILE A 832 39.56 -4.23 18.00
C ILE A 832 39.44 -4.92 16.64
N LEU A 833 40.54 -5.54 16.24
CA LEU A 833 40.68 -6.18 14.93
C LEU A 833 40.38 -7.67 15.04
N PRO A 834 39.62 -8.25 14.08
CA PRO A 834 39.43 -9.69 13.98
C PRO A 834 40.77 -10.44 13.94
N SER A 835 40.82 -11.65 14.53
CA SER A 835 42.04 -12.46 14.57
C SER A 835 42.63 -12.75 13.19
N ALA A 836 41.78 -12.92 12.18
CA ALA A 836 42.17 -13.12 10.78
C ALA A 836 42.97 -11.93 10.20
N MET A 837 42.85 -10.73 10.77
CA MET A 837 43.55 -9.53 10.31
C MET A 837 44.90 -9.31 10.99
N GLN A 838 45.29 -10.15 11.96
CA GLN A 838 46.51 -9.91 12.75
C GLN A 838 47.81 -9.96 11.94
N ASN A 839 47.82 -10.68 10.81
CA ASN A 839 48.99 -10.77 9.93
C ASN A 839 48.91 -9.84 8.72
N ALA A 840 47.80 -9.10 8.56
CA ALA A 840 47.63 -8.17 7.45
C ALA A 840 48.45 -6.88 7.70
N PRO A 841 48.98 -6.24 6.64
CA PRO A 841 49.51 -4.89 6.74
C PRO A 841 48.39 -3.90 7.02
N ILE A 842 48.41 -3.29 8.21
CA ILE A 842 47.40 -2.32 8.65
C ILE A 842 48.05 -0.96 8.84
N TYR A 843 47.41 0.05 8.27
CA TYR A 843 47.83 1.44 8.29
C TYR A 843 46.82 2.28 9.06
N LEU A 844 47.31 3.08 9.99
CA LEU A 844 46.55 4.08 10.73
C LEU A 844 47.03 5.46 10.27
N ASP A 845 46.14 6.24 9.62
CA ASP A 845 46.47 7.56 9.03
C ASP A 845 47.72 7.55 8.13
N GLY A 846 47.90 6.44 7.41
CA GLY A 846 49.00 6.19 6.49
C GLY A 846 50.31 5.70 7.14
N GLU A 847 50.32 5.46 8.46
CA GLU A 847 51.45 4.88 9.17
C GLU A 847 51.24 3.38 9.43
N LEU A 848 52.21 2.54 9.05
CA LEU A 848 52.14 1.08 9.24
C LEU A 848 52.24 0.72 10.73
N LEU A 849 51.32 -0.13 11.21
CA LEU A 849 51.35 -0.64 12.58
C LEU A 849 52.42 -1.72 12.74
N SER A 850 53.35 -1.52 13.68
CA SER A 850 54.49 -2.42 13.90
C SER A 850 54.16 -3.72 14.65
N LYS A 851 52.99 -3.79 15.30
CA LYS A 851 52.42 -5.00 15.92
C LYS A 851 50.90 -4.94 15.90
N THR A 852 50.25 -5.94 15.31
CA THR A 852 48.79 -6.09 15.29
C THR A 852 48.32 -6.82 16.54
N ALA A 853 48.37 -6.15 17.69
CA ALA A 853 47.65 -6.62 18.86
C ALA A 853 46.14 -6.60 18.53
N GLY A 854 45.36 -7.55 19.06
CA GLY A 854 43.92 -7.63 18.81
C GLY A 854 43.15 -6.34 19.16
N ALA A 855 43.73 -5.44 19.95
CA ALA A 855 43.21 -4.11 20.22
C ALA A 855 44.31 -3.04 20.07
N VAL A 856 43.97 -1.91 19.43
CA VAL A 856 44.87 -0.80 19.10
C VAL A 856 44.26 0.51 19.59
N ALA A 857 44.97 1.21 20.48
CA ALA A 857 44.57 2.53 20.95
C ALA A 857 44.62 3.56 19.82
N LEU A 858 43.59 4.40 19.72
CA LEU A 858 43.45 5.42 18.70
C LEU A 858 43.71 6.81 19.29
N LYS A 859 44.40 7.67 18.53
CA LYS A 859 44.50 9.09 18.85
C LYS A 859 43.15 9.77 18.60
N ASN A 860 42.86 10.85 19.33
CA ASN A 860 41.60 11.59 19.20
C ASN A 860 41.35 12.18 17.80
N ASP A 861 42.40 12.39 17.04
CA ASP A 861 42.39 12.92 15.68
C ASP A 861 42.53 11.84 14.60
N ALA A 862 42.58 10.56 14.96
CA ALA A 862 42.64 9.47 13.98
C ALA A 862 41.47 9.56 12.98
N ARG A 863 41.75 9.30 11.70
CA ARG A 863 40.79 9.48 10.59
C ARG A 863 40.57 8.22 9.79
N THR A 864 41.64 7.48 9.48
CA THR A 864 41.56 6.45 8.44
C THR A 864 42.26 5.18 8.91
N LEU A 865 41.57 4.06 8.71
CA LEU A 865 42.11 2.72 8.88
C LEU A 865 42.14 2.07 7.49
N ALA A 866 43.32 1.63 7.06
CA ALA A 866 43.51 0.98 5.78
C ALA A 866 44.23 -0.34 5.96
N PHE A 867 43.88 -1.34 5.16
CA PHE A 867 44.52 -2.65 5.21
C PHE A 867 44.46 -3.36 3.86
N ALA A 868 45.38 -4.29 3.63
CA ALA A 868 45.32 -5.17 2.47
C ALA A 868 45.30 -6.63 2.92
N ILE A 869 44.47 -7.45 2.30
CA ILE A 869 44.39 -8.89 2.54
C ILE A 869 44.60 -9.60 1.22
N ASN A 870 45.39 -10.67 1.25
CA ASN A 870 45.51 -11.59 0.13
C ASN A 870 44.17 -12.32 -0.04
N THR A 871 43.57 -12.25 -1.22
CA THR A 871 42.22 -12.80 -1.46
C THR A 871 42.18 -14.33 -1.43
N ASP A 872 43.35 -14.99 -1.53
CA ASP A 872 43.50 -16.43 -1.31
C ASP A 872 43.61 -16.81 0.18
N GLU A 873 43.86 -15.84 1.07
CA GLU A 873 43.89 -16.03 2.52
C GLU A 873 42.49 -15.91 3.15
N GLN A 874 42.38 -16.25 4.43
CA GLN A 874 41.09 -16.28 5.11
C GLN A 874 40.63 -14.86 5.51
N LEU A 875 39.68 -14.30 4.75
CA LEU A 875 38.92 -13.11 5.14
C LEU A 875 38.30 -13.25 6.55
N PRO A 876 38.11 -12.13 7.29
CA PRO A 876 37.51 -12.16 8.62
C PRO A 876 36.05 -12.63 8.58
N ALA A 877 35.65 -13.41 9.59
CA ALA A 877 34.25 -13.82 9.80
C ALA A 877 33.50 -12.94 10.81
N GLN A 878 34.18 -11.92 11.36
CA GLN A 878 33.69 -11.02 12.40
C GLN A 878 33.94 -9.58 11.99
N PRO A 879 33.09 -8.62 12.40
CA PRO A 879 33.28 -7.21 12.12
C PRO A 879 34.51 -6.63 12.84
N ILE A 880 35.04 -5.51 12.31
CA ILE A 880 35.94 -4.63 13.07
C ILE A 880 35.10 -3.91 14.12
N LYS A 881 35.59 -3.86 15.37
CA LYS A 881 34.89 -3.26 16.50
C LYS A 881 35.61 -1.99 16.96
N PHE A 882 34.93 -0.86 17.00
CA PHE A 882 35.44 0.41 17.53
C PHE A 882 34.83 0.68 18.89
N LEU A 883 35.65 0.88 19.92
CA LEU A 883 35.18 1.38 21.22
C LEU A 883 35.11 2.90 21.16
N MET A 884 33.95 3.44 21.49
CA MET A 884 33.66 4.86 21.44
C MET A 884 34.07 5.56 22.74
N GLY A 885 34.54 6.80 22.62
CA GLY A 885 34.69 7.74 23.73
C GLY A 885 33.42 8.54 23.97
N ASN A 886 33.46 9.45 24.95
CA ASN A 886 32.26 10.17 25.40
C ASN A 886 31.85 11.33 24.48
N LYS A 887 32.81 12.09 23.93
CA LYS A 887 32.55 13.28 23.11
C LYS A 887 33.75 13.63 22.25
N VAL A 888 33.51 14.15 21.04
CA VAL A 888 34.57 14.69 20.18
C VAL A 888 34.10 15.95 19.45
N SER A 889 35.00 16.91 19.19
CA SER A 889 34.67 18.13 18.43
C SER A 889 34.87 17.91 16.93
N ARG A 890 33.85 18.15 16.11
CA ARG A 890 33.88 18.03 14.65
C ARG A 890 33.01 19.08 13.96
N PRO A 891 33.36 19.54 12.75
CA PRO A 891 32.46 20.33 11.92
C PRO A 891 31.28 19.47 11.46
N LEU A 892 30.13 20.10 11.16
CA LEU A 892 28.97 19.39 10.59
C LEU A 892 29.34 18.78 9.24
N GLN A 893 29.15 17.46 9.11
CA GLN A 893 29.43 16.69 7.91
C GLN A 893 28.46 15.50 7.83
N SER A 894 28.46 14.84 6.67
CA SER A 894 27.89 13.52 6.47
C SER A 894 28.33 12.53 7.54
N TRP A 895 27.42 11.65 7.96
CA TRP A 895 27.72 10.54 8.87
C TRP A 895 28.75 9.57 8.29
N PHE A 896 28.84 9.47 6.97
CA PHE A 896 29.87 8.65 6.31
C PHE A 896 31.25 9.26 6.51
N ALA A 897 31.37 10.59 6.47
CA ALA A 897 32.59 11.30 6.84
C ALA A 897 32.94 11.16 8.34
N TYR A 898 31.99 10.72 9.17
CA TYR A 898 32.22 10.32 10.56
C TYR A 898 32.46 8.82 10.74
N GLY A 899 32.51 8.01 9.68
CA GLY A 899 32.68 6.56 9.75
C GLY A 899 31.45 5.78 10.25
N LEU A 900 30.25 6.36 10.14
CA LEU A 900 28.99 5.85 10.71
C LEU A 900 28.05 5.23 9.66
N ASP A 901 28.61 4.81 8.54
CA ASP A 901 27.83 4.32 7.39
C ASP A 901 27.06 3.01 7.63
N GLU A 902 27.51 2.13 8.54
CA GLU A 902 26.76 0.91 8.98
C GLU A 902 26.12 1.08 10.38
N TYR A 903 26.16 2.29 10.94
CA TYR A 903 25.57 2.59 12.23
C TYR A 903 24.09 2.94 12.09
N THR A 904 23.23 2.34 12.91
CA THR A 904 21.83 2.76 13.10
C THR A 904 21.67 3.29 14.53
N GLY A 905 21.08 4.46 14.69
CA GLY A 905 20.83 5.04 16.02
C GLY A 905 20.76 6.55 15.97
N TYR A 906 21.41 7.20 16.94
CA TYR A 906 21.41 8.65 17.08
C TYR A 906 22.82 9.25 17.20
N VAL A 907 22.97 10.49 16.77
CA VAL A 907 24.13 11.35 17.06
C VAL A 907 23.61 12.64 17.71
N ASP A 908 24.17 12.98 18.88
CA ASP A 908 23.89 14.22 19.59
C ASP A 908 24.96 15.26 19.22
N TYR A 909 24.55 16.36 18.59
CA TYR A 909 25.37 17.53 18.28
C TYR A 909 25.15 18.63 19.31
N GLU A 910 26.17 18.97 20.10
CA GLU A 910 26.04 19.97 21.16
C GLU A 910 26.93 21.21 20.93
N LYS A 911 26.40 22.39 21.21
CA LYS A 911 27.10 23.68 21.12
C LYS A 911 26.64 24.65 22.21
N GLU A 912 27.60 25.37 22.80
CA GLU A 912 27.30 26.51 23.68
C GLU A 912 27.13 27.78 22.84
N VAL A 913 26.07 28.54 23.13
CA VAL A 913 25.77 29.80 22.46
C VAL A 913 25.45 30.87 23.49
N VAL A 914 25.83 32.12 23.22
CA VAL A 914 25.44 33.27 24.04
C VAL A 914 24.16 33.87 23.48
N ILE A 915 23.10 33.92 24.28
CA ILE A 915 21.81 34.50 23.89
C ILE A 915 21.48 35.60 24.90
N ASN A 916 21.26 36.81 24.40
CA ASN A 916 20.74 37.89 25.23
C ASN A 916 19.23 37.72 25.28
N LYS A 917 18.69 37.35 26.44
CA LYS A 917 17.27 37.07 26.63
C LYS A 917 16.49 38.38 26.58
N SER A 918 16.03 38.75 25.39
CA SER A 918 15.07 39.82 25.18
C SER A 918 13.64 39.28 25.24
N SER A 919 12.63 40.16 25.19
CA SER A 919 11.22 39.77 25.02
C SER A 919 10.89 39.18 23.63
N GLN A 920 11.91 38.83 22.82
CA GLN A 920 11.77 38.27 21.48
C GLN A 920 11.45 36.77 21.54
N LYS A 921 10.77 36.26 20.51
CA LYS A 921 10.58 34.81 20.34
C LYS A 921 11.77 34.23 19.59
N LEU A 922 12.29 33.09 20.07
CA LEU A 922 13.40 32.39 19.46
C LEU A 922 12.90 31.15 18.70
N CYS A 923 13.40 30.93 17.50
CA CYS A 923 13.26 29.68 16.74
C CYS A 923 14.64 29.15 16.36
N LEU A 924 14.86 27.85 16.53
CA LEU A 924 16.01 27.15 15.95
C LEU A 924 15.59 26.60 14.58
N ASP A 925 16.32 26.97 13.53
CA ASP A 925 16.13 26.49 12.16
C ASP A 925 17.35 25.66 11.74
N ILE A 926 17.15 24.38 11.45
CA ILE A 926 18.22 23.44 11.10
C ILE A 926 18.41 23.35 9.58
N ALA A 927 17.58 24.07 8.80
CA ALA A 927 17.50 24.05 7.33
C ALA A 927 17.14 22.68 6.72
N GLY A 928 17.88 21.61 7.03
CA GLY A 928 17.64 20.26 6.56
C GLY A 928 18.34 19.19 7.42
N VAL A 929 17.65 18.07 7.60
CA VAL A 929 18.14 16.88 8.30
C VAL A 929 17.65 15.65 7.56
N ASP A 930 18.56 14.73 7.29
CA ASP A 930 18.20 13.34 7.01
C ASP A 930 18.43 12.55 8.30
N TYR A 931 17.47 11.84 8.90
CA TYR A 931 16.06 11.72 8.52
C TYR A 931 15.09 12.33 9.55
N MET A 932 15.54 12.58 10.78
CA MET A 932 14.72 13.13 11.85
C MET A 932 15.58 13.83 12.90
N ALA A 933 15.00 14.76 13.65
CA ALA A 933 15.71 15.52 14.67
C ALA A 933 14.88 15.79 15.94
N GLU A 934 15.54 15.78 17.10
CA GLU A 934 15.02 16.33 18.36
C GLU A 934 15.95 17.42 18.88
N VAL A 935 15.38 18.53 19.36
CA VAL A 935 16.15 19.67 19.85
C VAL A 935 16.00 19.79 21.34
N PHE A 936 17.11 20.08 22.02
CA PHE A 936 17.16 20.38 23.44
C PHE A 936 17.84 21.73 23.68
N VAL A 937 17.30 22.51 24.60
CA VAL A 937 17.91 23.73 25.11
C VAL A 937 18.09 23.60 26.61
N ASN A 938 19.32 23.77 27.09
CA ASN A 938 19.69 23.64 28.50
C ASN A 938 19.20 22.31 29.13
N GLY A 939 19.30 21.22 28.37
CA GLY A 939 18.92 19.86 28.80
C GLY A 939 17.42 19.55 28.76
N LYS A 940 16.56 20.48 28.32
CA LYS A 940 15.12 20.28 28.16
C LYS A 940 14.75 20.18 26.70
N SER A 941 13.91 19.19 26.34
CA SER A 941 13.44 19.02 24.95
C SER A 941 12.55 20.20 24.55
N VAL A 942 12.78 20.71 23.34
CA VAL A 942 11.98 21.71 22.64
C VAL A 942 10.96 21.02 21.72
N GLY A 943 11.17 19.74 21.41
CA GLY A 943 10.36 18.95 20.51
C GLY A 943 11.20 18.22 19.46
N SER A 944 10.56 17.30 18.75
CA SER A 944 11.15 16.54 17.66
C SER A 944 10.40 16.75 16.35
N ARG A 945 11.01 16.38 15.23
CA ARG A 945 10.39 16.34 13.92
C ARG A 945 10.89 15.13 13.13
N LEU A 946 9.93 14.43 12.53
CA LEU A 946 10.17 13.32 11.61
C LEU A 946 10.41 13.76 10.16
N TRP A 947 10.02 14.99 9.80
CA TRP A 947 10.18 15.53 8.45
C TRP A 947 10.30 17.06 8.47
N PRO A 948 10.76 17.69 7.37
CA PRO A 948 10.78 19.15 7.22
C PRO A 948 9.41 19.81 7.42
N PRO A 949 9.36 21.11 7.78
CA PRO A 949 10.50 21.99 8.03
C PRO A 949 11.10 21.74 9.42
N TYR A 950 12.42 21.62 9.54
CA TYR A 950 13.12 21.43 10.83
C TYR A 950 13.27 22.74 11.63
N LYS A 951 12.13 23.35 11.93
CA LYS A 951 11.98 24.60 12.68
C LYS A 951 11.35 24.33 14.04
N PHE A 952 12.01 24.81 15.09
CA PHE A 952 11.66 24.56 16.49
C PHE A 952 11.51 25.88 17.22
N ASN A 953 10.27 26.26 17.55
CA ASN A 953 10.02 27.41 18.41
C ASN A 953 10.50 27.09 19.83
N VAL A 954 11.47 27.86 20.32
CA VAL A 954 12.06 27.65 21.65
C VAL A 954 11.24 28.43 22.68
N PRO A 955 10.65 27.76 23.68
CA PRO A 955 9.96 28.45 24.77
C PRO A 955 10.90 29.39 25.52
N ASN A 956 10.45 30.62 25.80
CA ASN A 956 11.28 31.67 26.38
C ASN A 956 11.82 31.31 27.77
N GLU A 957 11.11 30.45 28.52
CA GLU A 957 11.50 29.92 29.82
C GLU A 957 12.71 28.97 29.77
N LEU A 958 12.96 28.33 28.63
CA LEU A 958 14.12 27.44 28.46
C LEU A 958 15.41 28.22 28.17
N VAL A 959 15.28 29.47 27.70
CA VAL A 959 16.40 30.35 27.39
C VAL A 959 16.80 31.17 28.61
N LYS A 960 18.09 31.24 28.88
CA LYS A 960 18.71 32.08 29.92
C LYS A 960 19.44 33.25 29.27
N ASP A 961 19.60 34.34 30.00
CA ASP A 961 20.50 35.40 29.56
C ASP A 961 21.95 34.91 29.67
N GLY A 962 22.77 35.15 28.65
CA GLY A 962 24.14 34.65 28.58
C GLY A 962 24.25 33.26 27.96
N LYS A 963 25.03 32.37 28.58
CA LYS A 963 25.37 31.05 28.02
C LYS A 963 24.19 30.09 28.04
N ASN A 964 23.93 29.45 26.90
CA ASN A 964 22.93 28.41 26.71
C ASN A 964 23.54 27.24 25.95
N THR A 965 23.14 26.01 26.31
CA THR A 965 23.54 24.80 25.58
C THR A 965 22.43 24.40 24.63
N ILE A 966 22.76 24.24 23.34
CA ILE A 966 21.88 23.66 22.33
C ILE A 966 22.39 22.27 22.00
N ARG A 967 21.50 21.29 22.06
CA ARG A 967 21.79 19.92 21.60
C ARG A 967 20.77 19.51 20.55
N ILE A 968 21.24 19.07 19.39
CA ILE A 968 20.42 18.52 18.31
C ILE A 968 20.72 17.03 18.23
N ARG A 969 19.72 16.20 18.49
CA ARG A 969 19.78 14.76 18.31
C ARG A 969 19.28 14.41 16.91
N VAL A 970 20.10 13.77 16.10
CA VAL A 970 19.72 13.30 14.76
C VAL A 970 19.67 11.78 14.74
N GLY A 971 18.63 11.21 14.14
CA GLY A 971 18.50 9.76 13.92
C GLY A 971 18.52 9.39 12.44
N ASN A 972 18.89 8.15 12.14
CA ASN A 972 18.89 7.58 10.78
C ASN A 972 17.95 6.37 10.62
N LEU A 973 18.16 5.54 9.60
CA LEU A 973 17.31 4.40 9.28
C LEU A 973 17.90 3.07 9.75
N MET A 974 17.01 2.09 9.93
CA MET A 974 17.36 0.72 10.29
C MET A 974 18.17 0.00 9.21
N LEU A 975 18.01 0.42 7.95
CA LEU A 975 18.73 -0.07 6.77
C LEU A 975 20.24 -0.24 7.00
N ASN A 976 20.89 0.74 7.65
CA ASN A 976 22.34 0.73 7.84
C ASN A 976 22.81 -0.47 8.70
N SER A 977 22.04 -0.84 9.72
CA SER A 977 22.33 -2.06 10.48
C SER A 977 21.96 -3.35 9.73
N MET A 978 20.96 -3.29 8.85
CA MET A 978 20.54 -4.45 8.03
C MET A 978 21.57 -4.79 6.96
N SER A 979 22.31 -3.81 6.44
CA SER A 979 23.45 -4.09 5.55
C SER A 979 24.55 -4.88 6.21
N MET A 980 24.91 -4.53 7.45
CA MET A 980 25.82 -5.33 8.25
C MET A 980 25.28 -6.75 8.46
N LYS A 981 23.99 -6.92 8.75
CA LYS A 981 23.37 -8.25 8.88
C LYS A 981 23.42 -9.07 7.60
N ASN A 982 23.28 -8.41 6.45
CA ASN A 982 23.45 -9.04 5.15
C ASN A 982 24.91 -9.46 4.90
N ASP A 983 25.87 -8.59 5.18
CA ASP A 983 27.30 -8.88 5.03
C ASP A 983 27.73 -10.10 5.86
N LEU A 984 27.10 -10.29 7.03
CA LEU A 984 27.30 -11.41 7.94
C LEU A 984 26.48 -12.67 7.57
N HIS A 985 25.73 -12.67 6.46
CA HIS A 985 24.83 -13.78 6.06
C HIS A 985 23.75 -14.13 7.09
N GLN A 986 23.39 -13.15 7.90
CA GLN A 986 22.37 -13.30 8.94
C GLN A 986 21.00 -12.90 8.40
N LEU A 987 20.96 -11.85 7.57
CA LEU A 987 19.72 -11.33 7.00
C LEU A 987 19.07 -12.34 6.06
N ARG A 988 17.79 -12.60 6.27
CA ARG A 988 16.98 -13.46 5.41
C ARG A 988 16.71 -12.84 4.05
N THR A 989 16.12 -11.64 4.04
CA THR A 989 15.80 -10.91 2.83
C THR A 989 15.91 -9.40 3.03
N TRP A 990 16.18 -8.70 1.94
CA TRP A 990 16.28 -7.25 1.89
C TRP A 990 14.94 -6.56 1.66
N SER A 991 14.11 -7.18 0.84
CA SER A 991 12.93 -6.60 0.24
C SER A 991 12.07 -7.71 -0.36
N TRP A 992 10.92 -7.33 -0.88
CA TRP A 992 10.02 -8.24 -1.59
C TRP A 992 10.51 -8.57 -3.01
N GLY A 993 10.18 -9.77 -3.48
CA GLY A 993 10.39 -10.19 -4.87
C GLY A 993 11.83 -10.10 -5.36
N MET A 994 12.78 -10.74 -4.67
CA MET A 994 14.23 -10.74 -4.99
C MET A 994 14.81 -9.39 -5.45
N SER A 995 14.20 -8.27 -5.06
CA SER A 995 14.66 -6.95 -5.48
C SER A 995 16.06 -6.73 -4.92
N PRO A 996 16.98 -6.13 -5.69
CA PRO A 996 18.35 -5.96 -5.23
C PRO A 996 18.37 -5.12 -3.96
N ALA A 997 19.34 -5.38 -3.09
CA ALA A 997 19.51 -4.53 -1.91
C ALA A 997 19.78 -3.09 -2.34
N PRO A 998 19.31 -2.10 -1.55
CA PRO A 998 19.59 -0.70 -1.81
C PRO A 998 21.10 -0.41 -1.79
N GLU A 999 21.53 0.60 -2.54
CA GLU A 999 22.87 1.18 -2.39
C GLU A 999 22.93 1.96 -1.09
N LEU A 1000 23.86 1.61 -0.20
CA LEU A 1000 24.02 2.30 1.09
C LEU A 1000 24.32 3.80 0.89
N ASP A 1001 25.01 4.16 -0.19
CA ASP A 1001 25.41 5.53 -0.48
C ASP A 1001 24.20 6.47 -0.71
N ASP A 1002 23.03 5.91 -1.05
CA ASP A 1002 21.77 6.65 -1.18
C ASP A 1002 21.12 6.97 0.18
N TYR A 1003 21.62 6.39 1.29
CA TYR A 1003 21.03 6.47 2.63
C TYR A 1003 21.97 7.12 3.66
N ASN A 1004 22.83 8.04 3.20
CA ASN A 1004 23.62 8.88 4.08
C ASN A 1004 22.72 9.75 4.99
N THR A 1005 23.23 10.09 6.17
CA THR A 1005 22.54 10.89 7.19
C THR A 1005 23.38 12.11 7.51
N GLU A 1006 22.76 13.29 7.60
CA GLU A 1006 23.48 14.52 7.90
C GLU A 1006 22.57 15.66 8.39
N ILE A 1007 23.19 16.66 9.03
CA ILE A 1007 22.62 18.00 9.16
C ILE A 1007 23.10 18.79 7.94
N LYS A 1008 22.19 19.06 6.99
CA LYS A 1008 22.51 19.77 5.74
C LYS A 1008 22.88 21.23 5.96
N GLY A 1009 22.33 21.85 7.02
CA GLY A 1009 22.68 23.18 7.48
C GLY A 1009 22.32 24.33 6.51
N PRO A 1010 22.59 25.59 6.91
CA PRO A 1010 23.18 26.01 8.18
C PRO A 1010 22.18 25.92 9.35
N VAL A 1011 22.68 25.67 10.57
CA VAL A 1011 21.88 25.78 11.79
C VAL A 1011 21.82 27.24 12.23
N SER A 1012 20.62 27.77 12.43
CA SER A 1012 20.39 29.19 12.68
C SER A 1012 19.47 29.46 13.85
N LEU A 1013 19.75 30.54 14.60
CA LEU A 1013 18.86 31.13 15.59
C LEU A 1013 18.10 32.30 14.96
N VAL A 1014 16.78 32.19 14.92
CA VAL A 1014 15.89 33.21 14.36
C VAL A 1014 15.14 33.90 15.49
N PHE A 1015 15.39 35.19 15.67
CA PHE A 1015 14.75 36.03 16.69
C PHE A 1015 13.64 36.86 16.03
N SER A 1016 12.41 36.74 16.53
CA SER A 1016 11.25 37.49 16.02
C SER A 1016 10.70 38.49 17.04
N LYS A 1017 10.31 39.68 16.55
CA LYS A 1017 9.59 40.73 17.30
C LYS A 1017 8.15 40.87 16.83
#